data_AF-A0A5D6Y6B8-F1
#
_entry.id   AF-A0A5D6Y6B8-F1
#
_cell.length_a   1.000
_cell.length_b   1.000
_cell.length_c   1.000
_cell.angle_alpha   90.00
_cell.angle_beta   90.00
_cell.angle_gamma   90.00
#
_symmetry.space_group_name_H-M   'P 1'
#
loop_
_entity.id
_entity.type
_entity.pdbx_description
1 polymer ?
#
loop_
_entity_poly.entity_id
_entity_poly.type
_entity_poly.pdbx_seq_one_letter_code
_entity_poly.pdbx_strand_id
1 'polypeptide(L)'
;TKIFAEEQRLNALVAGERQELHRQGLHLNALQQQVPEVVVEIDVVKSSKSALEFLVEGCFIEVEYDDESWYQCQVLRVDPYDTLTADVLYVDDERRETIRLVEASALDQKRFQRAAPSKPKAKSVAEITAAAAVLAQAQEVPFRRWRAGCAVDISWEPPLDNGAAISGYVIEWQDDADESVAGKKIVSCTLRVRIAAENKKGVGLASVFTALPADLADVSYLTAEPLTCPLVDTSRLERDERSTMEAEDRYSLEHRWRLTCTICLESQLSERSALRYHMWHCSIPKPMPEEQQSELFMEIFNISRQYCLRKPRRHTLSPQSTLNSEDGVDPATAEAVFLESKYQGARVAWFAKAREIHETNLKANAAARRRERENRYEPPCELFGVDFASPELNVARRNAVLTAIGILRSDLDAYVLETNTQMGGLKLEEKELLDYVALKVKRMKTSKEEWQRQSLQREKKKATKSLGVVQEKVATLTAESTQRIEDMTAEISRLTTIEKAFVPFTHQVIKMMRLSALVSETHAKSNAILKSHRVILTYFQEKLRKLQIRAQLEVDALEAWDAMVEARRKQLQALKDELRRLQLMHLAEMQSYKQKRDEGDEMFELKKLREQQIRIVTRQERAAQALLASRKQTRVQEAEEAVGSAASGDGDNGASFELTTTVKSLAIVNHDLVLHERFVKGKSADAEYLQDAEVGAGNARGGNNNRKLAEKGKGIHHIRGTVVHAPSLGHLALFPDAVVTFDRVSGRIVSFDSAAGTSHDELPPTSVTRLSQHQMLLPGFVDTHVHAPQFMFAGTATDAPLMQWLDKYTFPVEAAFADLAVAREWYTKLLDRLLREGVTTAQYFATTHVAATKLLADLVEARGQRGFVGLVSMDRNAPADYKSPSAQHALADAEEFVQYALAKQSALVVPVLTPRFVPTCSPELLRGLGALAAKYGGLHIQSHAAESRDEEAFVEQLHPGRRDTALFQDAQLLTPRTCMAHAVHLTDDEVAVFQRTGTSIAHCPLSNFYFANGFLDVDRMLASGVAVGLGTDIAGGYSPSMLRAIQTSVLTAKALEIRDAAAESARPRRQFDYKDAFWLATMGGATALGLENVTGSFEVGKYFDAIVADVSRGGTLDIAGRDSATDVFQKLIHNGDNRNFVQVFVNGRVVHHES
;
A
#
# COMPACT_ATOMS: atom_id res chain seq x y z
N THR A 1 -29.80 -19.70 23.65
CA THR A 1 -29.28 -21.07 23.83
C THR A 1 -28.78 -21.70 22.54
N LYS A 2 -29.62 -22.02 21.53
CA LYS A 2 -29.12 -22.66 20.28
C LYS A 2 -28.05 -21.84 19.54
N ILE A 3 -28.22 -20.52 19.45
CA ILE A 3 -27.24 -19.60 18.83
C ILE A 3 -25.91 -19.64 19.61
N PHE A 4 -25.94 -19.43 20.93
CA PHE A 4 -24.77 -19.58 21.82
C PHE A 4 -24.05 -20.93 21.70
N ALA A 5 -24.79 -22.03 21.49
CA ALA A 5 -24.18 -23.35 21.30
C ALA A 5 -23.47 -23.47 19.95
N GLU A 6 -24.04 -22.90 18.88
CA GLU A 6 -23.40 -22.87 17.56
C GLU A 6 -22.22 -21.88 17.52
N GLU A 7 -22.29 -20.78 18.27
CA GLU A 7 -21.21 -19.82 18.47
C GLU A 7 -20.04 -20.43 19.26
N GLN A 8 -20.30 -21.15 20.36
CA GLN A 8 -19.26 -21.91 21.06
C GLN A 8 -18.62 -22.98 20.16
N ARG A 9 -19.43 -23.64 19.31
CA ARG A 9 -18.94 -24.61 18.33
C ARG A 9 -18.05 -23.96 17.26
N LEU A 10 -18.45 -22.81 16.73
CA LEU A 10 -17.65 -22.04 15.76
C LEU A 10 -16.35 -21.51 16.38
N ASN A 11 -16.41 -20.98 17.60
CA ASN A 11 -15.24 -20.48 18.32
C ASN A 11 -14.24 -21.60 18.65
N ALA A 12 -14.72 -22.80 19.00
CA ALA A 12 -13.87 -23.99 19.15
C ALA A 12 -13.24 -24.44 17.81
N LEU A 13 -13.97 -24.32 16.70
CA LEU A 13 -13.46 -24.65 15.37
C LEU A 13 -12.36 -23.68 14.93
N VAL A 14 -12.59 -22.38 15.09
CA VAL A 14 -11.62 -21.31 14.80
C VAL A 14 -10.39 -21.40 15.70
N ALA A 15 -10.55 -21.76 16.99
CA ALA A 15 -9.42 -22.02 17.89
C ALA A 15 -8.57 -23.20 17.39
N GLY A 16 -9.20 -24.28 16.92
CA GLY A 16 -8.50 -25.43 16.32
C GLY A 16 -7.75 -25.06 15.04
N GLU A 17 -8.38 -24.33 14.13
CA GLU A 17 -7.73 -23.85 12.90
C GLU A 17 -6.57 -22.90 13.19
N ARG A 18 -6.69 -22.00 14.17
CA ARG A 18 -5.61 -21.09 14.60
C ARG A 18 -4.43 -21.86 15.20
N GLN A 19 -4.69 -22.92 15.96
CA GLN A 19 -3.64 -23.77 16.53
C GLN A 19 -2.94 -24.62 15.45
N GLU A 20 -3.69 -25.09 14.45
CA GLU A 20 -3.15 -25.81 13.29
C GLU A 20 -2.30 -24.90 12.39
N LEU A 21 -2.77 -23.68 12.09
CA LEU A 21 -1.99 -22.67 11.35
C LEU A 21 -0.70 -22.30 12.07
N HIS A 22 -0.72 -22.20 13.40
CA HIS A 22 0.50 -21.95 14.18
C HIS A 22 1.47 -23.14 14.13
N ARG A 23 0.97 -24.38 14.19
CA ARG A 23 1.76 -25.60 13.99
C ARG A 23 2.35 -25.68 12.59
N GLN A 24 1.60 -25.30 11.56
CA GLN A 24 2.06 -25.23 10.17
C GLN A 24 3.12 -24.14 10.00
N GLY A 25 2.97 -22.96 10.61
CA GLY A 25 4.00 -21.90 10.60
C GLY A 25 5.31 -22.33 11.26
N LEU A 26 5.24 -23.08 12.37
CA LEU A 26 6.42 -23.68 13.00
C LEU A 26 7.08 -24.75 12.11
N HIS A 27 6.27 -25.55 11.40
CA HIS A 27 6.79 -26.55 10.45
C HIS A 27 7.42 -25.89 9.21
N LEU A 28 6.84 -24.81 8.69
CA LEU A 28 7.39 -24.02 7.59
C LEU A 28 8.74 -23.38 7.98
N ASN A 29 8.85 -22.84 9.20
CA ASN A 29 10.10 -22.30 9.74
C ASN A 29 11.16 -23.40 9.91
N ALA A 30 10.77 -24.62 10.30
CA ALA A 30 11.68 -25.77 10.35
C ALA A 30 12.12 -26.24 8.95
N LEU A 31 11.26 -26.16 7.93
CA LEU A 31 11.61 -26.46 6.53
C LEU A 31 12.55 -25.40 5.93
N GLN A 32 12.31 -24.12 6.23
CA GLN A 32 13.20 -23.00 5.86
C GLN A 32 14.60 -23.05 6.52
N GLN A 33 14.83 -24.01 7.43
CA GLN A 33 16.13 -24.28 8.05
C GLN A 33 16.82 -25.53 7.47
N GLN A 34 16.23 -26.19 6.46
CA GLN A 34 16.82 -27.35 5.80
C GLN A 34 17.73 -26.98 4.63
N VAL A 35 18.73 -27.84 4.40
CA VAL A 35 19.71 -27.75 3.31
C VAL A 35 19.02 -28.04 1.96
N PRO A 36 19.23 -27.23 0.91
CA PRO A 36 18.77 -27.54 -0.45
C PRO A 36 19.44 -28.80 -1.02
N GLU A 37 18.75 -29.52 -1.90
CA GLU A 37 19.38 -30.61 -2.68
C GLU A 37 20.23 -30.06 -3.84
N VAL A 38 21.16 -30.88 -4.32
CA VAL A 38 22.30 -30.49 -5.17
C VAL A 38 21.89 -29.92 -6.54
N VAL A 39 22.64 -28.91 -7.02
CA VAL A 39 22.57 -28.38 -8.40
C VAL A 39 22.81 -29.52 -9.40
N VAL A 40 21.89 -29.68 -10.37
CA VAL A 40 21.79 -30.94 -11.12
C VAL A 40 22.74 -31.01 -12.33
N GLU A 41 22.99 -29.89 -13.03
CA GLU A 41 23.79 -29.88 -14.26
C GLU A 41 24.46 -28.50 -14.49
N ILE A 42 25.69 -28.50 -15.03
CA ILE A 42 26.49 -27.30 -15.40
C ILE A 42 27.11 -27.53 -16.78
N ASP A 43 26.76 -26.66 -17.72
CA ASP A 43 27.30 -26.60 -19.09
C ASP A 43 28.26 -25.41 -19.27
N VAL A 44 29.36 -25.65 -20.00
CA VAL A 44 30.38 -24.63 -20.34
C VAL A 44 30.59 -24.64 -21.85
N VAL A 45 30.40 -23.50 -22.52
CA VAL A 45 30.43 -23.39 -23.99
C VAL A 45 31.32 -22.22 -24.42
N LYS A 46 32.02 -22.34 -25.54
CA LYS A 46 32.80 -21.24 -26.12
C LYS A 46 31.87 -20.08 -26.53
N SER A 47 32.18 -18.87 -26.09
CA SER A 47 31.37 -17.68 -26.43
C SER A 47 31.43 -17.34 -27.93
N SER A 48 30.32 -16.84 -28.45
CA SER A 48 30.20 -16.31 -29.82
C SER A 48 30.27 -14.79 -29.92
N LYS A 49 30.51 -14.07 -28.81
CA LYS A 49 30.62 -12.60 -28.76
C LYS A 49 32.02 -12.14 -29.18
N SER A 50 32.16 -10.90 -29.64
CA SER A 50 33.42 -10.33 -30.11
C SER A 50 34.38 -9.98 -28.95
N ALA A 51 35.68 -9.91 -29.23
CA ALA A 51 36.70 -9.62 -28.21
C ALA A 51 36.52 -8.23 -27.56
N LEU A 52 35.94 -7.26 -28.29
CA LEU A 52 35.64 -5.92 -27.78
C LEU A 52 34.47 -5.90 -26.79
N GLU A 53 33.53 -6.83 -26.88
CA GLU A 53 32.39 -6.93 -25.95
C GLU A 53 32.77 -7.51 -24.57
N PHE A 54 34.00 -8.02 -24.44
CA PHE A 54 34.55 -8.58 -23.20
C PHE A 54 35.61 -7.70 -22.53
N LEU A 55 35.90 -6.52 -23.10
CA LEU A 55 36.86 -5.57 -22.54
C LEU A 55 36.24 -4.83 -21.34
N VAL A 56 36.50 -5.34 -20.14
CA VAL A 56 36.11 -4.72 -18.87
C VAL A 56 37.34 -4.26 -18.06
N GLU A 57 37.11 -3.35 -17.13
CA GLU A 57 38.14 -2.90 -16.19
C GLU A 57 38.69 -4.09 -15.37
N GLY A 58 40.02 -4.15 -15.23
CA GLY A 58 40.74 -5.23 -14.56
C GLY A 58 41.22 -6.38 -15.48
N CYS A 59 40.70 -6.52 -16.71
CA CYS A 59 41.14 -7.56 -17.65
C CYS A 59 42.59 -7.37 -18.14
N PHE A 60 43.26 -8.48 -18.48
CA PHE A 60 44.58 -8.46 -19.12
C PHE A 60 44.47 -8.69 -20.62
N ILE A 61 45.18 -7.87 -21.39
CA ILE A 61 45.34 -7.96 -22.85
C ILE A 61 46.83 -7.96 -23.20
N GLU A 62 47.18 -8.42 -24.40
CA GLU A 62 48.54 -8.23 -24.94
C GLU A 62 48.49 -7.16 -26.04
N VAL A 63 49.39 -6.19 -25.97
CA VAL A 63 49.45 -4.99 -26.83
C VAL A 63 50.77 -4.98 -27.59
N GLU A 64 50.72 -4.74 -28.90
CA GLU A 64 51.91 -4.61 -29.75
C GLU A 64 52.42 -3.16 -29.71
N TYR A 65 53.68 -2.97 -29.29
CA TYR A 65 54.32 -1.67 -29.15
C TYR A 65 55.07 -1.25 -30.44
N ASP A 66 55.68 -0.07 -30.48
CA ASP A 66 56.34 0.49 -31.69
C ASP A 66 57.52 -0.34 -32.23
N ASP A 67 58.03 -1.29 -31.45
CA ASP A 67 59.13 -2.20 -31.77
C ASP A 67 58.69 -3.58 -32.29
N GLU A 68 57.38 -3.76 -32.55
CA GLU A 68 56.73 -5.04 -32.92
C GLU A 68 56.76 -6.13 -31.81
N SER A 69 57.15 -5.77 -30.59
CA SER A 69 57.07 -6.65 -29.41
C SER A 69 55.67 -6.61 -28.76
N TRP A 70 55.23 -7.74 -28.21
CA TRP A 70 53.95 -7.88 -27.52
C TRP A 70 54.11 -7.85 -26.01
N TYR A 71 53.47 -6.89 -25.35
CA TYR A 71 53.55 -6.68 -23.90
C TYR A 71 52.21 -6.92 -23.23
N GLN A 72 52.22 -7.58 -22.07
CA GLN A 72 51.01 -7.81 -21.28
C GLN A 72 50.63 -6.52 -20.55
N CYS A 73 49.36 -6.12 -20.68
CA CYS A 73 48.80 -4.90 -20.11
C CYS A 73 47.52 -5.22 -19.33
N GLN A 74 47.30 -4.56 -18.20
CA GLN A 74 46.02 -4.54 -17.50
C GLN A 74 45.18 -3.35 -17.98
N VAL A 75 43.91 -3.56 -18.25
CA VAL A 75 42.96 -2.52 -18.65
C VAL A 75 42.46 -1.81 -17.39
N LEU A 76 42.80 -0.54 -17.23
CA LEU A 76 42.40 0.29 -16.08
C LEU A 76 41.06 0.99 -16.30
N ARG A 77 40.67 1.25 -17.55
CA ARG A 77 39.38 1.87 -17.89
C ARG A 77 39.10 1.74 -19.38
N VAL A 78 37.83 1.64 -19.77
CA VAL A 78 37.38 1.65 -21.17
C VAL A 78 36.39 2.80 -21.36
N ASP A 79 36.47 3.54 -22.48
CA ASP A 79 35.51 4.62 -22.78
C ASP A 79 34.11 4.06 -23.13
N PRO A 80 33.07 4.34 -22.33
CA PRO A 80 31.72 3.79 -22.54
C PRO A 80 30.92 4.48 -23.66
N TYR A 81 31.46 5.52 -24.33
CA TYR A 81 30.73 6.32 -25.32
C TYR A 81 31.27 6.21 -26.78
N ASP A 82 31.75 5.03 -27.15
CA ASP A 82 32.06 4.62 -28.54
C ASP A 82 33.25 5.34 -29.21
N THR A 83 34.44 5.26 -28.58
CA THR A 83 35.71 5.71 -29.20
C THR A 83 36.77 4.63 -29.36
N LEU A 84 36.57 3.39 -28.90
CA LEU A 84 37.59 2.30 -28.87
C LEU A 84 38.87 2.68 -28.10
N THR A 85 38.80 3.58 -27.13
CA THR A 85 39.95 3.95 -26.29
C THR A 85 39.89 3.24 -24.94
N ALA A 86 41.06 2.82 -24.46
CA ALA A 86 41.24 2.22 -23.15
C ALA A 86 42.50 2.79 -22.47
N ASP A 87 42.39 3.06 -21.19
CA ASP A 87 43.54 3.34 -20.33
C ASP A 87 44.15 2.01 -19.92
N VAL A 88 45.42 1.76 -20.26
CA VAL A 88 46.12 0.51 -19.96
C VAL A 88 47.36 0.72 -19.10
N LEU A 89 47.70 -0.29 -18.31
CA LEU A 89 48.88 -0.40 -17.47
C LEU A 89 49.74 -1.55 -17.98
N TYR A 90 50.92 -1.26 -18.52
CA TYR A 90 51.89 -2.29 -18.90
C TYR A 90 52.41 -2.99 -17.64
N VAL A 91 52.42 -4.33 -17.64
CA VAL A 91 52.70 -5.13 -16.42
C VAL A 91 54.19 -5.14 -16.06
N ASP A 92 55.08 -5.07 -17.06
CA ASP A 92 56.53 -5.22 -16.84
C ASP A 92 57.24 -3.94 -16.38
N ASP A 93 56.70 -2.75 -16.69
CA ASP A 93 57.30 -1.44 -16.37
C ASP A 93 56.37 -0.48 -15.61
N GLU A 94 55.17 -0.94 -15.22
CA GLU A 94 54.09 -0.16 -14.58
C GLU A 94 53.68 1.12 -15.31
N ARG A 95 54.02 1.25 -16.60
CA ARG A 95 53.68 2.44 -17.37
C ARG A 95 52.20 2.48 -17.69
N ARG A 96 51.59 3.68 -17.60
CA ARG A 96 50.20 3.94 -17.99
C ARG A 96 50.15 4.66 -19.33
N GLU A 97 49.27 4.22 -20.22
CA GLU A 97 49.06 4.82 -21.53
C GLU A 97 47.58 4.72 -21.92
N THR A 98 46.99 5.80 -22.43
CA THR A 98 45.68 5.75 -23.09
C THR A 98 45.93 5.34 -24.54
N ILE A 99 45.43 4.17 -24.92
CA ILE A 99 45.62 3.61 -26.27
C ILE A 99 44.29 3.44 -26.98
N ARG A 100 44.30 3.55 -28.31
CA ARG A 100 43.14 3.24 -29.15
C ARG A 100 43.27 1.83 -29.75
N LEU A 101 42.31 0.98 -29.40
CA LEU A 101 42.32 -0.47 -29.60
C LEU A 101 41.83 -0.88 -31.00
N VAL A 102 42.65 -1.64 -31.72
CA VAL A 102 42.28 -2.29 -33.00
C VAL A 102 42.55 -3.79 -32.95
N GLU A 103 41.49 -4.59 -33.09
CA GLU A 103 41.57 -6.06 -33.05
C GLU A 103 42.42 -6.58 -34.23
N ALA A 104 43.45 -7.38 -33.94
CA ALA A 104 44.40 -7.86 -34.95
C ALA A 104 43.73 -8.65 -36.10
N SER A 105 42.68 -9.41 -35.79
CA SER A 105 41.93 -10.26 -36.74
C SER A 105 41.33 -9.49 -37.93
N ALA A 106 41.01 -8.20 -37.75
CA ALA A 106 40.33 -7.36 -38.75
C ALA A 106 41.27 -6.74 -39.80
N LEU A 107 42.58 -6.73 -39.56
CA LEU A 107 43.58 -6.18 -40.48
C LEU A 107 44.05 -7.22 -41.51
N ASP A 108 44.28 -8.46 -41.10
CA ASP A 108 44.81 -9.51 -41.99
C ASP A 108 43.81 -9.96 -43.07
N GLN A 109 42.51 -9.89 -42.80
CA GLN A 109 41.46 -10.23 -43.79
C GLN A 109 41.54 -9.38 -45.07
N LYS A 110 42.08 -8.15 -44.99
CA LYS A 110 42.25 -7.26 -46.16
C LYS A 110 43.37 -7.67 -47.10
N ARG A 111 44.29 -8.57 -46.70
CA ARG A 111 45.38 -9.03 -47.57
C ARG A 111 44.94 -10.06 -48.63
N PHE A 112 43.77 -10.69 -48.45
CA PHE A 112 43.31 -11.82 -49.26
C PHE A 112 42.19 -11.54 -50.28
N GLN A 113 41.61 -10.33 -50.33
CA GLN A 113 40.50 -10.01 -51.24
C GLN A 113 40.85 -8.93 -52.28
N ARG A 114 41.51 -9.35 -53.36
CA ARG A 114 41.68 -8.58 -54.61
C ARG A 114 41.17 -9.38 -55.82
N ALA A 115 39.85 -9.39 -56.07
CA ALA A 115 39.27 -9.74 -57.39
C ALA A 115 37.78 -9.38 -57.53
N ALA A 116 37.47 -8.43 -58.43
CA ALA A 116 36.19 -8.29 -59.19
C ALA A 116 34.87 -7.92 -58.44
N PRO A 117 33.86 -7.29 -59.11
CA PRO A 117 33.22 -6.10 -58.50
C PRO A 117 31.67 -5.90 -58.60
N SER A 118 31.21 -4.88 -57.85
CA SER A 118 29.97 -4.04 -58.00
C SER A 118 28.61 -4.64 -57.58
N LYS A 119 27.64 -3.91 -56.96
CA LYS A 119 27.44 -2.52 -56.43
C LYS A 119 26.12 -2.55 -55.58
N PRO A 120 25.73 -1.53 -54.76
CA PRO A 120 26.45 -0.35 -54.25
C PRO A 120 26.37 -0.11 -52.70
N LYS A 121 27.51 0.28 -52.11
CA LYS A 121 27.68 1.21 -50.96
C LYS A 121 26.76 1.14 -49.72
N ALA A 122 27.11 0.26 -48.78
CA ALA A 122 27.37 0.71 -47.40
C ALA A 122 28.84 1.18 -47.30
N LYS A 123 29.19 2.07 -46.36
CA LYS A 123 30.60 2.47 -46.15
C LYS A 123 31.43 1.25 -45.77
N SER A 124 32.52 1.00 -46.48
CA SER A 124 33.40 -0.12 -46.18
C SER A 124 34.15 0.11 -44.86
N VAL A 125 34.52 -0.97 -44.17
CA VAL A 125 35.35 -0.88 -42.96
C VAL A 125 36.66 -0.13 -43.24
N ALA A 126 37.20 -0.18 -44.46
CA ALA A 126 38.37 0.63 -44.84
C ALA A 126 38.11 2.15 -44.82
N GLU A 127 36.92 2.61 -45.22
CA GLU A 127 36.55 4.03 -45.14
C GLU A 127 36.30 4.46 -43.69
N ILE A 128 35.82 3.56 -42.83
CA ILE A 128 35.66 3.81 -41.39
C ILE A 128 37.02 3.86 -40.69
N THR A 129 37.93 2.90 -40.94
CA THR A 129 39.30 2.93 -40.40
C THR A 129 40.06 4.17 -40.88
N ALA A 130 39.90 4.58 -42.14
CA ALA A 130 40.54 5.80 -42.66
C ALA A 130 39.99 7.07 -42.00
N ALA A 131 38.68 7.17 -41.78
CA ALA A 131 38.08 8.29 -41.06
C ALA A 131 38.53 8.35 -39.59
N ALA A 132 38.65 7.20 -38.92
CA ALA A 132 39.14 7.10 -37.56
C ALA A 132 40.64 7.47 -37.44
N ALA A 133 41.47 7.12 -38.43
CA ALA A 133 42.88 7.51 -38.49
C ALA A 133 43.06 9.04 -38.65
N VAL A 134 42.23 9.68 -39.49
CA VAL A 134 42.22 11.14 -39.65
C VAL A 134 41.74 11.85 -38.37
N LEU A 135 40.76 11.28 -37.65
CA LEU A 135 40.31 11.80 -36.35
C LEU A 135 41.37 11.63 -35.25
N ALA A 136 42.15 10.54 -35.24
CA ALA A 136 43.23 10.34 -34.26
C ALA A 136 44.43 11.28 -34.51
N GLN A 137 44.77 11.57 -35.77
CA GLN A 137 45.75 12.62 -36.10
C GLN A 137 45.32 14.02 -35.62
N ALA A 138 44.02 14.24 -35.34
CA ALA A 138 43.49 15.47 -34.76
C ALA A 138 43.36 15.43 -33.21
N GLN A 139 43.72 14.33 -32.54
CA GLN A 139 43.51 14.13 -31.09
C GLN A 139 44.75 13.63 -30.32
N GLU A 140 45.90 13.45 -30.96
CA GLU A 140 47.21 13.10 -30.34
C GLU A 140 47.28 11.77 -29.54
N VAL A 141 46.27 10.90 -29.60
CA VAL A 141 46.27 9.58 -28.92
C VAL A 141 46.84 8.46 -29.83
N PRO A 142 47.80 7.63 -29.36
CA PRO A 142 48.39 6.56 -30.16
C PRO A 142 47.43 5.37 -30.41
N PHE A 143 47.50 4.82 -31.62
CA PHE A 143 46.82 3.57 -32.01
C PHE A 143 47.73 2.38 -31.75
N ARG A 144 47.20 1.32 -31.12
CA ARG A 144 47.93 0.07 -30.85
C ARG A 144 47.12 -1.15 -31.31
N ARG A 145 47.80 -2.18 -31.80
CA ARG A 145 47.19 -3.51 -32.02
C ARG A 145 47.17 -4.26 -30.69
N TRP A 146 46.19 -5.13 -30.52
CA TRP A 146 46.03 -5.92 -29.31
C TRP A 146 45.38 -7.28 -29.60
N ARG A 147 45.50 -8.20 -28.63
CA ARG A 147 44.83 -9.50 -28.61
C ARG A 147 44.41 -9.85 -27.18
N ALA A 148 43.34 -10.63 -27.05
CA ALA A 148 42.85 -11.19 -25.80
C ALA A 148 42.68 -12.71 -25.91
N GLY A 149 42.57 -13.39 -24.76
CA GLY A 149 42.31 -14.84 -24.70
C GLY A 149 40.90 -15.24 -25.14
N CYS A 150 40.62 -16.53 -25.16
CA CYS A 150 39.27 -17.03 -25.45
C CYS A 150 38.30 -16.75 -24.28
N ALA A 151 37.02 -16.49 -24.59
CA ALA A 151 35.96 -16.35 -23.60
C ALA A 151 34.98 -17.53 -23.64
N VAL A 152 34.36 -17.83 -22.50
CA VAL A 152 33.40 -18.93 -22.32
C VAL A 152 32.11 -18.41 -21.66
N ASP A 153 30.96 -18.91 -22.10
CA ASP A 153 29.67 -18.73 -21.44
C ASP A 153 29.38 -19.99 -20.58
N ILE A 154 28.78 -19.81 -19.40
CA ILE A 154 28.46 -20.90 -18.45
C ILE A 154 26.96 -20.85 -18.11
N SER A 155 26.31 -22.02 -18.10
CA SER A 155 24.89 -22.17 -17.75
C SER A 155 24.68 -23.35 -16.80
N TRP A 156 23.74 -23.21 -15.86
CA TRP A 156 23.42 -24.25 -14.88
C TRP A 156 21.93 -24.29 -14.55
N GLU A 157 21.44 -25.45 -14.11
CA GLU A 157 20.07 -25.54 -13.56
C GLU A 157 20.03 -25.11 -12.08
N PRO A 158 19.07 -24.27 -11.66
CA PRO A 158 18.90 -23.91 -10.25
C PRO A 158 18.45 -25.12 -9.42
N PRO A 159 18.86 -25.23 -8.14
CA PRO A 159 18.47 -26.36 -7.30
C PRO A 159 16.97 -26.38 -7.01
N LEU A 160 16.43 -27.57 -6.73
CA LEU A 160 15.01 -27.76 -6.45
C LEU A 160 14.57 -26.95 -5.21
N ASP A 161 13.53 -26.13 -5.39
CA ASP A 161 13.02 -25.24 -4.35
C ASP A 161 12.44 -26.03 -3.15
N ASN A 162 13.19 -26.03 -2.05
CA ASN A 162 12.80 -26.63 -0.77
C ASN A 162 12.01 -25.66 0.13
N GLY A 163 11.65 -24.48 -0.38
CA GLY A 163 10.96 -23.42 0.36
C GLY A 163 11.87 -22.39 1.04
N ALA A 164 13.20 -22.50 0.87
CA ALA A 164 14.17 -21.50 1.32
C ALA A 164 14.57 -20.56 0.16
N ALA A 165 14.31 -19.26 0.31
CA ALA A 165 14.63 -18.27 -0.71
C ALA A 165 16.16 -18.12 -0.92
N ILE A 166 16.62 -18.47 -2.12
CA ILE A 166 18.00 -18.28 -2.58
C ILE A 166 18.26 -16.77 -2.73
N SER A 167 19.36 -16.28 -2.15
CA SER A 167 19.76 -14.87 -2.17
C SER A 167 20.90 -14.56 -3.14
N GLY A 168 21.64 -15.57 -3.62
CA GLY A 168 22.74 -15.39 -4.56
C GLY A 168 23.33 -16.71 -5.03
N TYR A 169 24.23 -16.62 -6.02
CA TYR A 169 25.08 -17.72 -6.49
C TYR A 169 26.54 -17.25 -6.50
N VAL A 170 27.46 -18.15 -6.15
CA VAL A 170 28.90 -17.93 -6.14
C VAL A 170 29.54 -18.89 -7.15
N ILE A 171 30.44 -18.39 -7.99
CA ILE A 171 31.19 -19.18 -8.97
C ILE A 171 32.68 -19.12 -8.63
N GLU A 172 33.28 -20.28 -8.41
CA GLU A 172 34.68 -20.45 -8.05
C GLU A 172 35.42 -21.30 -9.10
N TRP A 173 36.70 -21.03 -9.28
CA TRP A 173 37.58 -21.71 -10.22
C TRP A 173 38.79 -22.28 -9.49
N GLN A 174 39.13 -23.54 -9.76
CA GLN A 174 40.25 -24.26 -9.14
C GLN A 174 41.09 -24.97 -10.21
N ASP A 175 42.37 -25.13 -9.92
CA ASP A 175 43.31 -25.95 -10.69
C ASP A 175 43.57 -27.30 -9.99
N ASP A 176 44.47 -28.12 -10.53
CA ASP A 176 44.81 -29.43 -9.95
C ASP A 176 45.57 -29.37 -8.60
N ALA A 177 45.89 -28.17 -8.10
CA ALA A 177 46.46 -27.98 -6.76
C ALA A 177 45.40 -27.57 -5.71
N ASP A 178 44.11 -27.50 -6.08
CA ASP A 178 42.98 -27.01 -5.28
C ASP A 178 43.13 -25.55 -4.79
N GLU A 179 44.06 -24.76 -5.37
CA GLU A 179 44.19 -23.34 -5.04
C GLU A 179 43.10 -22.48 -5.72
N SER A 180 42.70 -21.38 -5.08
CA SER A 180 41.85 -20.37 -5.74
C SER A 180 42.70 -19.51 -6.67
N VAL A 181 42.34 -19.53 -7.95
CA VAL A 181 43.18 -19.01 -9.04
C VAL A 181 42.65 -17.70 -9.66
N ALA A 182 41.69 -17.05 -9.02
CA ALA A 182 41.08 -15.79 -9.48
C ALA A 182 42.14 -14.71 -9.81
N GLY A 183 42.10 -14.19 -11.04
CA GLY A 183 42.98 -13.10 -11.49
C GLY A 183 44.41 -13.50 -11.88
N LYS A 184 44.75 -14.79 -11.94
CA LYS A 184 46.09 -15.29 -12.37
C LYS A 184 46.05 -15.81 -13.82
N LYS A 185 47.15 -15.64 -14.57
CA LYS A 185 47.38 -16.31 -15.88
C LYS A 185 47.83 -17.75 -15.59
N ILE A 186 47.03 -18.74 -16.01
CA ILE A 186 47.26 -20.16 -15.69
C ILE A 186 47.46 -20.92 -16.99
N VAL A 187 48.55 -21.68 -17.07
CA VAL A 187 48.87 -22.54 -18.21
C VAL A 187 48.75 -23.98 -17.74
N SER A 188 47.51 -24.46 -17.61
CA SER A 188 47.19 -25.81 -17.13
C SER A 188 45.97 -26.39 -17.83
N CYS A 189 46.01 -27.69 -18.13
CA CYS A 189 45.07 -28.38 -19.01
C CYS A 189 43.75 -28.81 -18.32
N THR A 190 43.58 -28.52 -17.04
CA THR A 190 42.62 -29.21 -16.16
C THR A 190 41.98 -28.28 -15.11
N LEU A 191 41.58 -27.10 -15.57
CA LEU A 191 40.81 -26.14 -14.77
C LEU A 191 39.37 -26.66 -14.50
N ARG A 192 38.80 -26.39 -13.32
CA ARG A 192 37.44 -26.79 -12.92
C ARG A 192 36.60 -25.63 -12.40
N VAL A 193 35.31 -25.64 -12.71
CA VAL A 193 34.31 -24.66 -12.24
C VAL A 193 33.46 -25.27 -11.12
N ARG A 194 33.20 -24.51 -10.05
CA ARG A 194 32.24 -24.80 -8.99
C ARG A 194 31.17 -23.71 -8.91
N ILE A 195 29.90 -24.09 -8.81
CA ILE A 195 28.77 -23.17 -8.59
C ILE A 195 28.06 -23.54 -7.29
N ALA A 196 27.88 -22.56 -6.39
CA ALA A 196 27.21 -22.72 -5.10
C ALA A 196 26.05 -21.72 -4.95
N ALA A 197 24.91 -22.17 -4.43
CA ALA A 197 23.76 -21.32 -4.11
C ALA A 197 23.77 -20.92 -2.62
N GLU A 198 23.46 -19.66 -2.32
CA GLU A 198 23.41 -19.11 -0.96
C GLU A 198 22.00 -18.72 -0.51
N ASN A 199 21.75 -18.83 0.79
CA ASN A 199 20.57 -18.28 1.46
C ASN A 199 20.94 -17.09 2.37
N LYS A 200 19.94 -16.44 3.00
CA LYS A 200 20.09 -15.25 3.86
C LYS A 200 21.04 -15.39 5.07
N LYS A 201 21.63 -16.57 5.33
CA LYS A 201 22.65 -16.80 6.37
C LYS A 201 24.04 -17.16 5.81
N GLY A 202 24.25 -17.09 4.49
CA GLY A 202 25.55 -17.35 3.86
C GLY A 202 25.98 -18.83 3.86
N VAL A 203 25.03 -19.76 3.90
CA VAL A 203 25.34 -21.20 3.89
C VAL A 203 25.28 -21.72 2.45
N GLY A 204 26.44 -21.91 1.82
CA GLY A 204 26.58 -22.41 0.45
C GLY A 204 26.46 -23.93 0.36
N LEU A 205 25.48 -24.44 -0.41
CA LEU A 205 24.99 -25.82 -0.23
C LEU A 205 24.76 -26.64 -1.52
N ALA A 206 25.46 -26.32 -2.59
CA ALA A 206 25.66 -27.24 -3.71
C ALA A 206 27.05 -27.02 -4.32
N SER A 207 27.64 -28.06 -4.90
CA SER A 207 28.86 -27.96 -5.68
C SER A 207 28.98 -29.12 -6.66
N VAL A 208 28.94 -28.82 -7.95
CA VAL A 208 29.34 -29.72 -9.03
C VAL A 208 30.62 -29.16 -9.65
N PHE A 209 31.57 -30.06 -9.96
CA PHE A 209 32.83 -29.71 -10.61
C PHE A 209 32.84 -30.25 -12.03
N THR A 210 32.91 -29.35 -13.02
CA THR A 210 33.07 -29.68 -14.44
C THR A 210 34.44 -29.21 -14.92
N ALA A 211 35.16 -30.07 -15.65
CA ALA A 211 36.43 -29.75 -16.30
C ALA A 211 36.19 -29.10 -17.67
N LEU A 212 37.06 -28.17 -18.10
CA LEU A 212 36.90 -27.53 -19.40
C LEU A 212 37.20 -28.46 -20.59
N PRO A 213 36.49 -28.28 -21.72
CA PRO A 213 36.87 -28.87 -23.01
C PRO A 213 38.31 -28.52 -23.42
N ALA A 214 39.02 -29.49 -24.02
CA ALA A 214 40.44 -29.36 -24.35
C ALA A 214 40.77 -28.28 -25.41
N ASP A 215 39.76 -27.79 -26.13
CA ASP A 215 39.84 -26.70 -27.10
C ASP A 215 39.76 -25.28 -26.46
N LEU A 216 39.72 -25.21 -25.12
CA LEU A 216 39.64 -23.98 -24.32
C LEU A 216 40.82 -23.83 -23.32
N ALA A 217 42.00 -24.36 -23.66
CA ALA A 217 43.17 -24.41 -22.77
C ALA A 217 43.86 -23.06 -22.47
N ASP A 218 43.57 -21.98 -23.22
CA ASP A 218 44.11 -20.62 -23.02
C ASP A 218 42.96 -19.62 -22.76
N VAL A 219 42.50 -19.56 -21.51
CA VAL A 219 41.42 -18.67 -21.05
C VAL A 219 41.89 -17.87 -19.84
N SER A 220 41.90 -16.55 -19.96
CA SER A 220 42.07 -15.61 -18.85
C SER A 220 40.71 -15.28 -18.26
N TYR A 221 40.52 -15.41 -16.95
CA TYR A 221 39.23 -15.21 -16.31
C TYR A 221 39.31 -14.35 -15.04
N LEU A 222 38.23 -13.62 -14.79
CA LEU A 222 37.90 -12.99 -13.52
C LEU A 222 36.70 -13.72 -12.91
N THR A 223 36.53 -13.61 -11.59
CA THR A 223 35.31 -14.03 -10.90
C THR A 223 34.09 -13.46 -11.60
N ALA A 224 33.09 -14.30 -11.87
CA ALA A 224 31.86 -13.85 -12.49
C ALA A 224 31.15 -12.85 -11.56
N GLU A 225 31.20 -11.57 -11.93
CA GLU A 225 30.28 -10.62 -11.31
C GLU A 225 28.86 -11.03 -11.68
N PRO A 226 27.90 -10.97 -10.73
CA PRO A 226 26.51 -11.09 -11.11
C PRO A 226 26.23 -9.97 -12.12
N LEU A 227 25.60 -10.33 -13.25
CA LEU A 227 24.89 -9.36 -14.06
C LEU A 227 23.77 -8.77 -13.19
N THR A 228 24.12 -7.75 -12.41
CA THR A 228 23.17 -6.73 -11.99
C THR A 228 22.61 -6.22 -13.30
N CYS A 229 21.39 -6.66 -13.62
CA CYS A 229 20.69 -6.18 -14.80
C CYS A 229 20.68 -4.65 -14.66
N PRO A 230 21.42 -3.89 -15.50
CA PRO A 230 21.27 -2.46 -15.46
C PRO A 230 19.80 -2.23 -15.75
N LEU A 231 19.16 -1.33 -15.00
CA LEU A 231 17.84 -0.85 -15.36
C LEU A 231 17.89 -0.55 -16.86
N VAL A 232 17.13 -1.31 -17.65
CA VAL A 232 17.10 -1.12 -19.10
C VAL A 232 16.65 0.32 -19.27
N ASP A 233 17.57 1.20 -19.68
CA ASP A 233 17.25 2.60 -19.87
C ASP A 233 16.43 2.73 -21.15
N THR A 234 15.16 2.36 -21.03
CA THR A 234 14.17 2.52 -22.08
C THR A 234 14.03 3.99 -22.43
N SER A 235 14.51 4.96 -21.63
CA SER A 235 14.46 6.37 -22.01
C SER A 235 15.23 6.67 -23.30
N ARG A 236 16.24 5.86 -23.68
CA ARG A 236 16.91 6.01 -24.99
C ARG A 236 16.08 5.42 -26.13
N LEU A 237 15.55 4.20 -25.96
CA LEU A 237 14.66 3.56 -26.94
C LEU A 237 13.34 4.33 -27.12
N GLU A 238 12.73 4.81 -26.04
CA GLU A 238 11.53 5.63 -26.04
C GLU A 238 11.77 7.03 -26.60
N ARG A 239 12.98 7.61 -26.43
CA ARG A 239 13.36 8.90 -27.04
C ARG A 239 13.66 8.75 -28.53
N ASP A 240 14.24 7.62 -28.94
CA ASP A 240 14.47 7.30 -30.35
C ASP A 240 13.14 6.94 -31.06
N GLU A 241 12.27 6.11 -30.48
CA GLU A 241 10.92 5.87 -31.02
C GLU A 241 10.09 7.15 -31.07
N ARG A 242 10.09 7.96 -30.00
CA ARG A 242 9.33 9.21 -29.94
C ARG A 242 9.88 10.26 -30.92
N SER A 243 11.20 10.40 -31.07
CA SER A 243 11.78 11.32 -32.06
C SER A 243 11.58 10.84 -33.51
N THR A 244 11.61 9.54 -33.77
CA THR A 244 11.29 8.96 -35.08
C THR A 244 9.82 9.18 -35.42
N MET A 245 8.91 8.94 -34.48
CA MET A 245 7.48 9.24 -34.63
C MET A 245 7.21 10.74 -34.82
N GLU A 246 7.85 11.62 -34.04
CA GLU A 246 7.74 13.08 -34.18
C GLU A 246 8.32 13.58 -35.50
N ALA A 247 9.36 12.94 -36.04
CA ALA A 247 9.90 13.25 -37.37
C ALA A 247 8.94 12.82 -38.49
N GLU A 248 8.36 11.62 -38.41
CA GLU A 248 7.37 11.13 -39.37
C GLU A 248 6.04 11.90 -39.33
N ASP A 249 5.56 12.30 -38.15
CA ASP A 249 4.36 13.12 -37.99
C ASP A 249 4.60 14.54 -38.52
N ARG A 250 5.77 15.13 -38.26
CA ARG A 250 6.18 16.43 -38.82
C ARG A 250 6.29 16.39 -40.34
N TYR A 251 6.90 15.34 -40.89
CA TYR A 251 6.98 15.13 -42.33
C TYR A 251 5.60 14.95 -42.98
N SER A 252 4.68 14.22 -42.32
CA SER A 252 3.30 14.02 -42.77
C SER A 252 2.49 15.33 -42.76
N LEU A 253 2.67 16.17 -41.73
CA LEU A 253 2.07 17.50 -41.61
C LEU A 253 2.59 18.48 -42.67
N GLU A 254 3.90 18.49 -42.93
CA GLU A 254 4.53 19.33 -43.95
C GLU A 254 4.05 18.96 -45.37
N HIS A 255 3.90 17.67 -45.68
CA HIS A 255 3.51 17.18 -47.01
C HIS A 255 2.00 16.95 -47.19
N ARG A 256 1.19 17.17 -46.13
CA ARG A 256 -0.30 17.08 -46.12
C ARG A 256 -0.87 15.74 -46.62
N TRP A 257 -0.21 14.62 -46.32
CA TRP A 257 -0.70 13.30 -46.72
C TRP A 257 -1.91 12.88 -45.90
N ARG A 258 -2.98 12.42 -46.58
CA ARG A 258 -4.21 11.94 -45.92
C ARG A 258 -4.08 10.45 -45.61
N LEU A 259 -4.37 10.08 -44.37
CA LEU A 259 -4.25 8.71 -43.87
C LEU A 259 -5.63 8.05 -43.80
N THR A 260 -5.74 6.85 -44.36
CA THR A 260 -7.01 6.11 -44.44
C THR A 260 -7.07 5.01 -43.39
N CYS A 261 -8.21 4.86 -42.71
CA CYS A 261 -8.41 3.75 -41.78
C CYS A 261 -8.61 2.43 -42.52
N THR A 262 -7.80 1.41 -42.22
CA THR A 262 -7.89 0.08 -42.85
C THR A 262 -9.09 -0.77 -42.39
N ILE A 263 -9.87 -0.29 -41.41
CA ILE A 263 -11.05 -1.01 -40.88
C ILE A 263 -12.35 -0.53 -41.55
N CYS A 264 -12.56 0.79 -41.65
CA CYS A 264 -13.76 1.37 -42.27
C CYS A 264 -13.54 1.91 -43.70
N LEU A 265 -12.29 2.14 -44.12
CA LEU A 265 -11.86 2.71 -45.41
C LEU A 265 -12.37 4.12 -45.77
N GLU A 266 -13.28 4.71 -44.99
CA GLU A 266 -13.93 6.00 -45.32
C GLU A 266 -13.22 7.23 -44.71
N SER A 267 -12.58 7.09 -43.54
CA SER A 267 -12.03 8.25 -42.82
C SER A 267 -10.67 8.70 -43.38
N GLN A 268 -10.67 9.78 -44.18
CA GLN A 268 -9.46 10.49 -44.61
C GLN A 268 -8.97 11.46 -43.51
N LEU A 269 -8.19 10.96 -42.57
CA LEU A 269 -7.73 11.71 -41.40
C LEU A 269 -6.37 12.37 -41.68
N SER A 270 -6.17 13.57 -41.16
CA SER A 270 -4.94 14.38 -41.37
C SER A 270 -3.83 14.11 -40.36
N GLU A 271 -4.11 13.39 -39.26
CA GLU A 271 -3.16 13.15 -38.17
C GLU A 271 -3.20 11.69 -37.69
N ARG A 272 -2.03 11.12 -37.37
CA ARG A 272 -1.91 9.72 -36.89
C ARG A 272 -2.55 9.50 -35.51
N SER A 273 -2.60 10.54 -34.67
CA SER A 273 -3.32 10.59 -33.39
C SER A 273 -4.81 10.28 -33.57
N ALA A 274 -5.48 11.01 -34.49
CA ALA A 274 -6.87 10.82 -34.85
C ALA A 274 -7.12 9.44 -35.47
N LEU A 275 -6.20 8.95 -36.31
CA LEU A 275 -6.29 7.59 -36.87
C LEU A 275 -6.19 6.50 -35.78
N ARG A 276 -5.29 6.63 -34.80
CA ARG A 276 -5.22 5.71 -33.65
C ARG A 276 -6.51 5.73 -32.84
N TYR A 277 -7.04 6.92 -32.53
CA TYR A 277 -8.30 7.05 -31.78
C TYR A 277 -9.50 6.44 -32.53
N HIS A 278 -9.56 6.65 -33.85
CA HIS A 278 -10.60 6.05 -34.70
C HIS A 278 -10.46 4.53 -34.82
N MET A 279 -9.25 4.00 -34.99
CA MET A 279 -9.00 2.54 -34.98
C MET A 279 -9.36 1.91 -33.62
N TRP A 280 -9.09 2.60 -32.51
CA TRP A 280 -9.49 2.18 -31.16
C TRP A 280 -11.01 2.08 -31.03
N HIS A 281 -11.77 3.09 -31.47
CA HIS A 281 -13.23 3.02 -31.51
C HIS A 281 -13.77 1.93 -32.46
N CYS A 282 -13.14 1.71 -33.61
CA CYS A 282 -13.57 0.69 -34.58
C CYS A 282 -13.24 -0.77 -34.18
N SER A 283 -12.51 -1.00 -33.08
CA SER A 283 -12.02 -2.34 -32.69
C SER A 283 -12.78 -2.98 -31.51
N ILE A 284 -13.99 -2.49 -31.20
CA ILE A 284 -14.97 -3.18 -30.35
C ILE A 284 -15.80 -4.14 -31.24
N PRO A 285 -15.61 -5.47 -31.19
CA PRO A 285 -16.10 -6.36 -32.24
C PRO A 285 -17.44 -7.03 -31.94
N LYS A 286 -18.25 -7.22 -32.98
CA LYS A 286 -19.12 -8.40 -33.09
C LYS A 286 -18.27 -9.53 -33.72
N PRO A 287 -18.27 -10.76 -33.17
CA PRO A 287 -17.47 -11.87 -33.73
C PRO A 287 -17.99 -12.31 -35.10
N MET A 288 -17.11 -12.80 -35.97
CA MET A 288 -17.47 -13.23 -37.34
C MET A 288 -18.29 -14.54 -37.33
N PRO A 289 -19.10 -14.83 -38.37
CA PRO A 289 -19.97 -16.02 -38.39
C PRO A 289 -19.23 -17.35 -38.24
N GLU A 290 -18.02 -17.45 -38.77
CA GLU A 290 -17.15 -18.64 -38.67
C GLU A 290 -16.54 -18.80 -37.27
N GLU A 291 -16.26 -17.68 -36.59
CA GLU A 291 -15.75 -17.66 -35.21
C GLU A 291 -16.85 -18.01 -34.20
N GLN A 292 -18.10 -17.63 -34.48
CA GLN A 292 -19.28 -18.00 -33.69
C GLN A 292 -19.59 -19.51 -33.70
N GLN A 293 -19.08 -20.26 -34.68
CA GLN A 293 -19.28 -21.72 -34.78
C GLN A 293 -18.27 -22.52 -33.94
N SER A 294 -17.22 -21.88 -33.41
CA SER A 294 -16.22 -22.53 -32.56
C SER A 294 -16.56 -22.32 -31.07
N GLU A 295 -17.08 -23.35 -30.42
CA GLU A 295 -17.42 -23.33 -28.98
C GLU A 295 -16.25 -22.84 -28.11
N LEU A 296 -15.06 -23.41 -28.32
CA LEU A 296 -13.85 -23.03 -27.57
C LEU A 296 -13.46 -21.56 -27.78
N PHE A 297 -13.65 -21.02 -28.99
CA PHE A 297 -13.36 -19.61 -29.27
C PHE A 297 -14.38 -18.70 -28.58
N MET A 298 -15.67 -19.03 -28.65
CA MET A 298 -16.74 -18.27 -28.01
C MET A 298 -16.65 -18.34 -26.47
N GLU A 299 -16.19 -19.46 -25.90
CA GLU A 299 -15.96 -19.59 -24.46
C GLU A 299 -14.82 -18.65 -24.00
N ILE A 300 -13.68 -18.64 -24.72
CA ILE A 300 -12.56 -17.73 -24.45
C ILE A 300 -12.97 -16.26 -24.65
N PHE A 301 -13.69 -15.94 -25.73
CA PHE A 301 -14.18 -14.60 -26.05
C PHE A 301 -15.16 -14.04 -24.98
N ASN A 302 -16.00 -14.91 -24.41
CA ASN A 302 -16.91 -14.55 -23.33
C ASN A 302 -16.20 -14.40 -21.97
N ILE A 303 -15.16 -15.20 -21.71
CA ILE A 303 -14.38 -15.13 -20.45
C ILE A 303 -13.48 -13.88 -20.39
N SER A 304 -12.90 -13.44 -21.52
CA SER A 304 -12.13 -12.19 -21.56
C SER A 304 -12.22 -11.46 -22.90
N ARG A 305 -13.08 -10.42 -22.93
CA ARG A 305 -13.18 -9.49 -24.07
C ARG A 305 -11.88 -8.71 -24.36
N GLN A 306 -10.93 -8.71 -23.43
CA GLN A 306 -9.62 -8.04 -23.62
C GLN A 306 -8.59 -8.93 -24.34
N TYR A 307 -8.81 -10.25 -24.42
CA TYR A 307 -7.80 -11.19 -24.93
C TYR A 307 -7.56 -11.10 -26.46
N CYS A 308 -8.38 -10.37 -27.20
CA CYS A 308 -8.22 -10.16 -28.64
C CYS A 308 -7.21 -9.05 -29.01
N LEU A 309 -6.68 -8.27 -28.05
CA LEU A 309 -5.85 -7.08 -28.30
C LEU A 309 -4.38 -7.34 -28.70
N ARG A 310 -4.01 -8.58 -29.08
CA ARG A 310 -2.69 -8.91 -29.64
C ARG A 310 -2.77 -9.65 -30.98
N LYS A 311 -3.20 -8.93 -32.02
CA LYS A 311 -2.82 -9.20 -33.42
C LYS A 311 -2.12 -7.96 -34.00
N PRO A 312 -0.79 -7.97 -34.23
CA PRO A 312 -0.16 -6.93 -35.04
C PRO A 312 -0.55 -7.15 -36.50
N ARG A 313 -1.32 -6.24 -37.08
CA ARG A 313 -1.52 -6.11 -38.53
C ARG A 313 -1.15 -4.68 -38.93
N ARG A 314 -0.06 -4.53 -39.69
CA ARG A 314 0.39 -3.24 -40.23
C ARG A 314 -0.45 -2.83 -41.45
N HIS A 315 -0.40 -1.55 -41.74
CA HIS A 315 -1.20 -0.84 -42.74
C HIS A 315 -0.83 -1.26 -44.18
N THR A 316 -1.80 -1.26 -45.08
CA THR A 316 -1.59 -1.33 -46.54
C THR A 316 -2.02 -0.02 -47.19
N LEU A 317 -1.21 0.49 -48.13
CA LEU A 317 -1.57 1.63 -48.97
C LEU A 317 -2.63 1.21 -50.00
N SER A 318 -3.52 2.14 -50.36
CA SER A 318 -4.58 1.87 -51.35
C SER A 318 -4.00 1.87 -52.78
N PRO A 319 -4.20 0.81 -53.58
CA PRO A 319 -3.61 0.69 -54.91
C PRO A 319 -4.45 1.40 -55.98
N GLN A 320 -4.60 2.73 -55.90
CA GLN A 320 -5.32 3.52 -56.92
C GLN A 320 -4.78 4.95 -57.08
N SER A 321 -3.59 5.08 -57.66
CA SER A 321 -3.24 6.23 -58.50
C SER A 321 -2.27 5.81 -59.59
N THR A 322 -2.71 5.84 -60.84
CA THR A 322 -1.92 5.49 -62.01
C THR A 322 -0.85 6.53 -62.30
N LEU A 323 0.41 6.12 -62.34
CA LEU A 323 1.45 6.75 -63.17
C LEU A 323 2.24 5.63 -63.85
N ASN A 324 2.36 5.71 -65.17
CA ASN A 324 2.96 4.65 -65.98
C ASN A 324 4.50 4.66 -65.92
N SER A 325 5.06 3.51 -66.28
CA SER A 325 6.43 3.20 -66.73
C SER A 325 7.24 4.40 -67.28
N GLU A 326 8.57 4.44 -67.11
CA GLU A 326 9.50 3.47 -67.72
C GLU A 326 10.72 3.08 -66.85
N ASP A 327 11.23 1.87 -67.12
CA ASP A 327 12.46 1.22 -66.65
C ASP A 327 12.71 0.96 -65.15
N GLY A 328 12.29 -0.25 -64.72
CA GLY A 328 13.22 -1.13 -63.97
C GLY A 328 12.91 -1.50 -62.52
N VAL A 329 11.84 -2.30 -62.30
CA VAL A 329 11.46 -2.93 -61.01
C VAL A 329 11.06 -1.93 -59.91
N ASP A 330 9.75 -1.84 -59.69
CA ASP A 330 9.16 -1.03 -58.62
C ASP A 330 9.57 -1.52 -57.21
N PRO A 331 10.11 -0.64 -56.35
CA PRO A 331 10.49 -1.00 -54.98
C PRO A 331 9.32 -1.46 -54.12
N ALA A 332 8.08 -1.01 -54.36
CA ALA A 332 6.92 -1.47 -53.58
C ALA A 332 6.60 -2.95 -53.88
N THR A 333 6.78 -3.40 -55.12
CA THR A 333 6.62 -4.80 -55.50
C THR A 333 7.76 -5.67 -54.95
N ALA A 334 9.01 -5.17 -54.94
CA ALA A 334 10.14 -5.86 -54.30
C ALA A 334 9.96 -5.97 -52.77
N GLU A 335 9.47 -4.91 -52.13
CA GLU A 335 9.19 -4.90 -50.68
C GLU A 335 8.02 -5.84 -50.34
N ALA A 336 6.97 -5.92 -51.18
CA ALA A 336 5.88 -6.89 -51.01
C ALA A 336 6.36 -8.35 -51.07
N VAL A 337 7.20 -8.71 -52.05
CA VAL A 337 7.77 -10.06 -52.18
C VAL A 337 8.75 -10.38 -51.04
N PHE A 338 9.53 -9.39 -50.59
CA PHE A 338 10.41 -9.53 -49.42
C PHE A 338 9.61 -9.70 -48.11
N LEU A 339 8.52 -8.97 -47.95
CA LEU A 339 7.60 -9.10 -46.81
C LEU A 339 6.87 -10.44 -46.82
N GLU A 340 6.43 -10.94 -47.98
CA GLU A 340 5.73 -12.23 -48.06
C GLU A 340 6.66 -13.41 -47.79
N SER A 341 7.91 -13.37 -48.28
CA SER A 341 8.92 -14.39 -47.94
C SER A 341 9.32 -14.36 -46.46
N LYS A 342 9.52 -13.17 -45.87
CA LYS A 342 9.73 -13.03 -44.41
C LYS A 342 8.50 -13.42 -43.60
N TYR A 343 7.29 -13.17 -44.09
CA TYR A 343 6.06 -13.59 -43.44
C TYR A 343 5.89 -15.11 -43.48
N GLN A 344 6.22 -15.79 -44.58
CA GLN A 344 6.24 -17.26 -44.61
C GLN A 344 7.34 -17.84 -43.71
N GLY A 345 8.54 -17.25 -43.69
CA GLY A 345 9.60 -17.65 -42.76
C GLY A 345 9.18 -17.51 -41.29
N ALA A 346 8.61 -16.36 -40.92
CA ALA A 346 8.04 -16.13 -39.60
C ALA A 346 6.87 -17.08 -39.30
N ARG A 347 5.98 -17.33 -40.26
CA ARG A 347 4.82 -18.24 -40.10
C ARG A 347 5.26 -19.69 -39.92
N VAL A 348 6.29 -20.14 -40.63
CA VAL A 348 6.91 -21.46 -40.44
C VAL A 348 7.58 -21.56 -39.07
N ALA A 349 8.37 -20.56 -38.66
CA ALA A 349 8.96 -20.52 -37.33
C ALA A 349 7.91 -20.48 -36.21
N TRP A 350 6.81 -19.74 -36.40
CA TRP A 350 5.73 -19.63 -35.42
C TRP A 350 4.90 -20.92 -35.34
N PHE A 351 4.63 -21.60 -36.46
CA PHE A 351 4.00 -22.93 -36.44
C PHE A 351 4.94 -24.02 -35.90
N ALA A 352 6.25 -23.92 -36.12
CA ALA A 352 7.24 -24.80 -35.48
C ALA A 352 7.24 -24.60 -33.96
N LYS A 353 7.30 -23.35 -33.48
CA LYS A 353 7.20 -23.02 -32.04
C LYS A 353 5.85 -23.43 -31.46
N ALA A 354 4.75 -23.26 -32.20
CA ALA A 354 3.43 -23.72 -31.78
C ALA A 354 3.31 -25.25 -31.71
N ARG A 355 3.96 -26.00 -32.62
CA ARG A 355 4.07 -27.47 -32.52
C ARG A 355 4.94 -27.90 -31.35
N GLU A 356 6.10 -27.28 -31.16
CA GLU A 356 6.99 -27.53 -30.02
C GLU A 356 6.28 -27.28 -28.69
N ILE A 357 5.54 -26.16 -28.57
CA ILE A 357 4.70 -25.85 -27.41
C ILE A 357 3.53 -26.84 -27.29
N HIS A 358 2.89 -27.25 -28.39
CA HIS A 358 1.80 -28.23 -28.35
C HIS A 358 2.29 -29.62 -27.93
N GLU A 359 3.44 -30.09 -28.44
CA GLU A 359 4.06 -31.35 -28.05
C GLU A 359 4.59 -31.31 -26.62
N THR A 360 5.14 -30.18 -26.19
CA THR A 360 5.52 -29.95 -24.79
C THR A 360 4.29 -29.95 -23.88
N ASN A 361 3.19 -29.32 -24.30
CA ASN A 361 1.92 -29.33 -23.59
C ASN A 361 1.24 -30.71 -23.63
N LEU A 362 1.44 -31.52 -24.68
CA LEU A 362 0.96 -32.92 -24.73
C LEU A 362 1.77 -33.81 -23.80
N LYS A 363 3.10 -33.64 -23.74
CA LYS A 363 3.97 -34.31 -22.76
C LYS A 363 3.64 -33.87 -21.33
N ALA A 364 3.42 -32.58 -21.10
CA ALA A 364 2.98 -32.03 -19.82
C ALA A 364 1.56 -32.51 -19.45
N ASN A 365 0.63 -32.64 -20.39
CA ASN A 365 -0.70 -33.20 -20.15
C ASN A 365 -0.68 -34.73 -19.95
N ALA A 366 0.24 -35.45 -20.59
CA ALA A 366 0.45 -36.87 -20.32
C ALA A 366 1.06 -37.08 -18.92
N ALA A 367 2.04 -36.26 -18.54
CA ALA A 367 2.59 -36.22 -17.20
C ALA A 367 1.56 -35.75 -16.17
N ALA A 368 0.70 -34.79 -16.49
CA ALA A 368 -0.38 -34.32 -15.63
C ALA A 368 -1.45 -35.39 -15.47
N ARG A 369 -1.88 -36.11 -16.53
CA ARG A 369 -2.81 -37.25 -16.44
C ARG A 369 -2.21 -38.45 -15.70
N ARG A 370 -0.89 -38.64 -15.79
CA ARG A 370 -0.16 -39.63 -14.98
C ARG A 370 -0.16 -39.22 -13.50
N ARG A 371 0.20 -37.97 -13.19
CA ARG A 371 0.06 -37.37 -11.86
C ARG A 371 -1.38 -37.34 -11.38
N GLU A 372 -2.38 -37.26 -12.26
CA GLU A 372 -3.80 -37.26 -11.91
C GLU A 372 -4.29 -38.68 -11.58
N ARG A 373 -3.76 -39.72 -12.24
CA ARG A 373 -3.92 -41.12 -11.78
C ARG A 373 -3.23 -41.35 -10.44
N GLU A 374 -2.00 -40.88 -10.29
CA GLU A 374 -1.22 -41.00 -9.05
C GLU A 374 -1.88 -40.22 -7.89
N ASN A 375 -2.47 -39.04 -8.15
CA ASN A 375 -3.19 -38.21 -7.17
C ASN A 375 -4.61 -38.70 -6.86
N ARG A 376 -5.23 -39.53 -7.73
CA ARG A 376 -6.52 -40.18 -7.43
C ARG A 376 -6.40 -41.35 -6.45
N TYR A 377 -5.17 -41.79 -6.13
CA TYR A 377 -4.90 -42.84 -5.13
C TYR A 377 -5.72 -44.12 -5.32
N GLU A 378 -5.90 -44.57 -6.57
CA GLU A 378 -6.45 -45.91 -6.84
C GLU A 378 -5.47 -46.97 -6.29
N PRO A 379 -5.91 -47.90 -5.41
CA PRO A 379 -5.01 -48.88 -4.81
C PRO A 379 -4.48 -49.86 -5.88
N PRO A 380 -3.19 -50.25 -5.80
CA PRO A 380 -2.62 -51.23 -6.73
C PRO A 380 -3.29 -52.60 -6.58
N CYS A 381 -3.23 -53.40 -7.65
CA CYS A 381 -3.73 -54.77 -7.67
C CYS A 381 -3.05 -55.64 -6.59
N GLU A 382 -3.74 -56.67 -6.09
CA GLU A 382 -3.18 -57.58 -5.06
C GLU A 382 -1.79 -58.10 -5.46
N LEU A 383 -0.78 -57.82 -4.61
CA LEU A 383 0.58 -58.33 -4.74
C LEU A 383 0.83 -59.29 -3.59
N PHE A 384 1.33 -60.49 -3.92
CA PHE A 384 1.68 -61.54 -2.96
C PHE A 384 0.57 -61.91 -1.95
N GLY A 385 -0.71 -61.79 -2.35
CA GLY A 385 -1.85 -62.06 -1.46
C GLY A 385 -2.08 -61.01 -0.38
N VAL A 386 -1.64 -59.77 -0.62
CA VAL A 386 -1.98 -58.60 0.19
C VAL A 386 -2.99 -57.73 -0.56
N ASP A 387 -4.10 -57.42 0.10
CA ASP A 387 -5.18 -56.57 -0.42
C ASP A 387 -4.93 -55.11 -0.02
N PHE A 388 -4.70 -54.22 -1.00
CA PHE A 388 -4.44 -52.80 -0.74
C PHE A 388 -5.71 -51.97 -0.52
N ALA A 389 -6.90 -52.55 -0.71
CA ALA A 389 -8.19 -51.92 -0.49
C ALA A 389 -8.83 -52.30 0.86
N SER A 390 -8.59 -53.50 1.40
CA SER A 390 -9.08 -53.93 2.74
C SER A 390 -7.96 -54.35 3.70
N PRO A 391 -7.56 -53.47 4.65
CA PRO A 391 -6.69 -53.84 5.76
C PRO A 391 -7.24 -54.99 6.63
N GLU A 392 -8.56 -55.09 6.74
CA GLU A 392 -9.26 -56.09 7.54
C GLU A 392 -9.01 -57.50 6.99
N LEU A 393 -9.01 -57.65 5.65
CA LEU A 393 -8.71 -58.91 4.99
C LEU A 393 -7.25 -59.35 5.24
N ASN A 394 -6.31 -58.41 5.26
CA ASN A 394 -4.90 -58.70 5.59
C ASN A 394 -4.73 -59.10 7.06
N VAL A 395 -5.44 -58.46 7.99
CA VAL A 395 -5.48 -58.85 9.40
C VAL A 395 -6.08 -60.25 9.56
N ALA A 396 -7.15 -60.58 8.83
CA ALA A 396 -7.72 -61.92 8.82
C ALA A 396 -6.73 -62.98 8.27
N ARG A 397 -6.06 -62.68 7.14
CA ARG A 397 -5.00 -63.55 6.57
C ARG A 397 -3.83 -63.76 7.55
N ARG A 398 -3.37 -62.71 8.24
CA ARG A 398 -2.34 -62.80 9.31
C ARG A 398 -2.83 -63.63 10.50
N ASN A 399 -4.07 -63.45 10.94
CA ASN A 399 -4.64 -64.21 12.06
C ASN A 399 -4.73 -65.71 11.73
N ALA A 400 -5.05 -66.08 10.47
CA ALA A 400 -5.01 -67.47 10.03
C ALA A 400 -3.59 -68.07 10.11
N VAL A 401 -2.55 -67.31 9.75
CA VAL A 401 -1.13 -67.74 9.92
C VAL A 401 -0.78 -67.92 11.40
N LEU A 402 -1.21 -67.00 12.28
CA LEU A 402 -1.02 -67.13 13.73
C LEU A 402 -1.74 -68.36 14.30
N THR A 403 -2.95 -68.67 13.83
CA THR A 403 -3.68 -69.89 14.20
C THR A 403 -2.94 -71.14 13.74
N ALA A 404 -2.42 -71.18 12.50
CA ALA A 404 -1.63 -72.30 11.98
C ALA A 404 -0.34 -72.52 12.78
N ILE A 405 0.38 -71.44 13.16
CA ILE A 405 1.55 -71.51 14.05
C ILE A 405 1.16 -72.10 15.43
N GLY A 406 0.01 -71.70 15.97
CA GLY A 406 -0.51 -72.22 17.24
C GLY A 406 -0.79 -73.73 17.19
N ILE A 407 -1.44 -74.19 16.11
CA ILE A 407 -1.72 -75.62 15.88
C ILE A 407 -0.41 -76.39 15.74
N LEU A 408 0.51 -75.96 14.86
CA LEU A 408 1.79 -76.65 14.64
C LEU A 408 2.67 -76.75 15.90
N ARG A 409 2.61 -75.75 16.79
CA ARG A 409 3.28 -75.81 18.10
C ARG A 409 2.63 -76.85 19.01
N SER A 410 1.30 -76.86 19.09
CA SER A 410 0.55 -77.86 19.87
C SER A 410 0.82 -79.28 19.36
N ASP A 411 0.87 -79.48 18.04
CA ASP A 411 1.17 -80.76 17.41
C ASP A 411 2.63 -81.18 17.66
N LEU A 412 3.57 -80.23 17.64
CA LEU A 412 4.98 -80.47 17.98
C LEU A 412 5.13 -80.91 19.45
N ASP A 413 4.53 -80.17 20.38
CA ASP A 413 4.56 -80.48 21.81
C ASP A 413 3.93 -81.85 22.10
N ALA A 414 2.80 -82.17 21.44
CA ALA A 414 2.15 -83.48 21.53
C ALA A 414 3.02 -84.61 20.95
N TYR A 415 3.61 -84.41 19.77
CA TYR A 415 4.50 -85.39 19.13
C TYR A 415 5.78 -85.64 19.96
N VAL A 416 6.36 -84.59 20.54
CA VAL A 416 7.50 -84.69 21.46
C VAL A 416 7.13 -85.47 22.71
N LEU A 417 5.95 -85.22 23.30
CA LEU A 417 5.46 -85.94 24.48
C LEU A 417 5.20 -87.43 24.19
N GLU A 418 4.53 -87.74 23.09
CA GLU A 418 4.28 -89.13 22.65
C GLU A 418 5.59 -89.86 22.39
N THR A 419 6.49 -89.27 21.59
CA THR A 419 7.80 -89.86 21.27
C THR A 419 8.63 -90.09 22.53
N ASN A 420 8.67 -89.14 23.46
CA ASN A 420 9.37 -89.30 24.74
C ASN A 420 8.78 -90.44 25.59
N THR A 421 7.46 -90.64 25.54
CA THR A 421 6.78 -91.74 26.23
C THR A 421 7.14 -93.09 25.60
N GLN A 422 7.12 -93.19 24.26
CA GLN A 422 7.52 -94.39 23.52
C GLN A 422 9.01 -94.72 23.75
N MET A 423 9.90 -93.72 23.66
CA MET A 423 11.32 -93.87 24.02
C MET A 423 11.52 -94.30 25.47
N GLY A 424 10.73 -93.76 26.41
CA GLY A 424 10.78 -94.15 27.82
C GLY A 424 10.47 -95.63 28.03
N GLY A 425 9.42 -96.13 27.35
CA GLY A 425 9.08 -97.55 27.35
C GLY A 425 10.18 -98.43 26.75
N LEU A 426 10.69 -98.07 25.56
CA LEU A 426 11.75 -98.85 24.90
C LEU A 426 13.07 -98.83 25.69
N LYS A 427 13.46 -97.71 26.31
CA LYS A 427 14.66 -97.62 27.17
C LYS A 427 14.49 -98.39 28.48
N LEU A 428 13.27 -98.52 29.00
CA LEU A 428 12.99 -99.40 30.13
C LEU A 428 13.12 -100.87 29.72
N GLU A 429 12.55 -101.28 28.59
CA GLU A 429 12.70 -102.64 28.05
C GLU A 429 14.18 -102.97 27.73
N GLU A 430 14.93 -102.03 27.15
CA GLU A 430 16.37 -102.14 26.91
C GLU A 430 17.13 -102.39 28.22
N LYS A 431 16.84 -101.61 29.26
CA LYS A 431 17.45 -101.74 30.59
C LYS A 431 17.11 -103.08 31.24
N GLU A 432 15.84 -103.50 31.20
CA GLU A 432 15.41 -104.79 31.74
C GLU A 432 16.08 -105.97 31.01
N LEU A 433 16.23 -105.89 29.69
CA LEU A 433 16.94 -106.88 28.89
C LEU A 433 18.46 -106.88 29.17
N LEU A 434 19.08 -105.72 29.39
CA LEU A 434 20.48 -105.60 29.82
C LEU A 434 20.69 -106.23 31.20
N ASP A 435 19.85 -105.89 32.18
CA ASP A 435 19.88 -106.45 33.54
C ASP A 435 19.62 -107.97 33.52
N TYR A 436 18.70 -108.45 32.68
CA TYR A 436 18.44 -109.88 32.49
C TYR A 436 19.62 -110.62 31.85
N VAL A 437 20.26 -110.04 30.81
CA VAL A 437 21.48 -110.60 30.20
C VAL A 437 22.61 -110.64 31.23
N ALA A 438 22.81 -109.58 32.02
CA ALA A 438 23.80 -109.53 33.08
C ALA A 438 23.54 -110.59 34.18
N LEU A 439 22.28 -110.75 34.60
CA LEU A 439 21.86 -111.78 35.56
C LEU A 439 22.12 -113.19 35.04
N LYS A 440 21.84 -113.47 33.77
CA LYS A 440 22.12 -114.78 33.14
C LYS A 440 23.62 -115.03 33.01
N VAL A 441 24.42 -114.03 32.65
CA VAL A 441 25.90 -114.12 32.68
C VAL A 441 26.42 -114.43 34.08
N LYS A 442 25.87 -113.78 35.13
CA LYS A 442 26.23 -114.04 36.53
C LYS A 442 25.87 -115.47 36.94
N ARG A 443 24.67 -115.96 36.58
CA ARG A 443 24.23 -117.35 36.84
C ARG A 443 25.02 -118.42 36.06
N MET A 444 25.45 -118.13 34.83
CA MET A 444 26.33 -119.03 34.07
C MET A 444 27.69 -119.23 34.75
N LYS A 445 28.23 -118.18 35.39
CA LYS A 445 29.50 -118.27 36.14
C LYS A 445 29.38 -119.09 37.43
N THR A 446 28.21 -119.15 38.06
CA THR A 446 28.00 -119.88 39.34
C THR A 446 27.44 -121.30 39.18
N SER A 447 26.84 -121.64 38.04
CA SER A 447 26.29 -122.99 37.81
C SER A 447 27.40 -124.03 37.57
N LYS A 448 27.27 -125.20 38.21
CA LYS A 448 28.24 -126.31 38.15
C LYS A 448 27.92 -127.38 37.09
N GLU A 449 26.67 -127.46 36.62
CA GLU A 449 26.22 -128.51 35.70
C GLU A 449 26.18 -128.02 34.25
N GLU A 450 26.66 -128.85 33.32
CA GLU A 450 26.87 -128.44 31.94
C GLU A 450 25.58 -128.17 31.15
N TRP A 451 24.54 -129.00 31.36
CA TRP A 451 23.23 -128.80 30.73
C TRP A 451 22.56 -127.49 31.16
N GLN A 452 22.75 -127.07 32.43
CA GLN A 452 22.26 -125.79 32.94
C GLN A 452 22.95 -124.62 32.26
N ARG A 453 24.28 -124.69 32.07
CA ARG A 453 25.04 -123.67 31.33
C ARG A 453 24.56 -123.58 29.88
N GLN A 454 24.35 -124.71 29.20
CA GLN A 454 23.84 -124.71 27.82
C GLN A 454 22.43 -124.10 27.72
N SER A 455 21.54 -124.38 28.68
CA SER A 455 20.20 -123.78 28.73
C SER A 455 20.26 -122.26 28.94
N LEU A 456 21.00 -121.81 29.97
CA LEU A 456 21.21 -120.39 30.25
C LEU A 456 21.88 -119.66 29.06
N GLN A 457 22.74 -120.33 28.29
CA GLN A 457 23.37 -119.77 27.09
C GLN A 457 22.37 -119.61 25.94
N ARG A 458 21.40 -120.51 25.77
CA ARG A 458 20.28 -120.34 24.82
C ARG A 458 19.37 -119.18 25.23
N GLU A 459 19.02 -119.08 26.51
CA GLU A 459 18.24 -117.95 27.05
C GLU A 459 18.98 -116.61 26.88
N LYS A 460 20.27 -116.56 27.24
CA LYS A 460 21.12 -115.37 27.02
C LYS A 460 21.12 -114.99 25.54
N LYS A 461 21.35 -115.94 24.62
CA LYS A 461 21.37 -115.67 23.18
C LYS A 461 20.01 -115.13 22.67
N LYS A 462 18.89 -115.63 23.21
CA LYS A 462 17.54 -115.12 22.92
C LYS A 462 17.34 -113.69 23.45
N ALA A 463 17.75 -113.42 24.69
CA ALA A 463 17.66 -112.09 25.30
C ALA A 463 18.57 -111.07 24.59
N THR A 464 19.81 -111.42 24.25
CA THR A 464 20.72 -110.54 23.48
C THR A 464 20.19 -110.26 22.07
N LYS A 465 19.54 -111.23 21.40
CA LYS A 465 18.86 -110.97 20.12
C LYS A 465 17.68 -110.00 20.28
N SER A 466 16.90 -110.14 21.35
CA SER A 466 15.78 -109.24 21.64
C SER A 466 16.27 -107.83 21.97
N LEU A 467 17.35 -107.71 22.76
CA LEU A 467 18.02 -106.45 23.07
C LEU A 467 18.49 -105.72 21.81
N GLY A 468 19.13 -106.43 20.86
CA GLY A 468 19.53 -105.83 19.58
C GLY A 468 18.36 -105.26 18.79
N VAL A 469 17.21 -105.93 18.78
CA VAL A 469 15.98 -105.44 18.13
C VAL A 469 15.39 -104.22 18.85
N VAL A 470 15.45 -104.16 20.19
CA VAL A 470 15.02 -102.98 20.95
C VAL A 470 15.96 -101.79 20.71
N GLN A 471 17.27 -102.02 20.69
CA GLN A 471 18.28 -101.00 20.40
C GLN A 471 18.16 -100.44 18.97
N GLU A 472 17.90 -101.30 17.99
CA GLU A 472 17.59 -100.90 16.61
C GLU A 472 16.34 -100.01 16.56
N LYS A 473 15.24 -100.42 17.22
CA LYS A 473 14.03 -99.58 17.34
C LYS A 473 14.27 -98.23 18.01
N VAL A 474 15.06 -98.18 19.07
CA VAL A 474 15.42 -96.92 19.75
C VAL A 474 16.21 -96.01 18.81
N ALA A 475 17.18 -96.56 18.05
CA ALA A 475 17.96 -95.81 17.08
C ALA A 475 17.10 -95.26 15.94
N THR A 476 16.23 -96.10 15.35
CA THR A 476 15.28 -95.68 14.30
C THR A 476 14.33 -94.60 14.79
N LEU A 477 13.66 -94.81 15.93
CA LEU A 477 12.71 -93.85 16.49
C LEU A 477 13.39 -92.51 16.81
N THR A 478 14.62 -92.54 17.35
CA THR A 478 15.39 -91.31 17.65
C THR A 478 15.72 -90.53 16.38
N ALA A 479 16.14 -91.21 15.30
CA ALA A 479 16.45 -90.57 14.03
C ALA A 479 15.21 -89.96 13.36
N GLU A 480 14.13 -90.74 13.27
CA GLU A 480 12.85 -90.30 12.69
C GLU A 480 12.25 -89.13 13.46
N SER A 481 12.27 -89.17 14.80
CA SER A 481 11.73 -88.08 15.62
C SER A 481 12.56 -86.81 15.52
N THR A 482 13.89 -86.92 15.46
CA THR A 482 14.77 -85.75 15.38
C THR A 482 14.53 -85.01 14.07
N GLN A 483 14.52 -85.72 12.93
CA GLN A 483 14.21 -85.13 11.63
C GLN A 483 12.84 -84.44 11.62
N ARG A 484 11.81 -85.10 12.15
CA ARG A 484 10.44 -84.55 12.14
C ARG A 484 10.28 -83.33 13.05
N ILE A 485 10.99 -83.29 14.19
CA ILE A 485 11.05 -82.13 15.07
C ILE A 485 11.75 -80.95 14.37
N GLU A 486 12.85 -81.21 13.65
CA GLU A 486 13.56 -80.19 12.85
C GLU A 486 12.67 -79.63 11.74
N ASP A 487 11.99 -80.49 10.97
CA ASP A 487 11.08 -80.09 9.88
C ASP A 487 9.93 -79.21 10.40
N MET A 488 9.26 -79.61 11.50
CA MET A 488 8.18 -78.85 12.11
C MET A 488 8.68 -77.51 12.71
N THR A 489 9.86 -77.49 13.30
CA THR A 489 10.48 -76.27 13.85
C THR A 489 10.86 -75.29 12.74
N ALA A 490 11.39 -75.79 11.62
CA ALA A 490 11.71 -74.99 10.44
C ALA A 490 10.45 -74.35 9.84
N GLU A 491 9.33 -75.10 9.75
CA GLU A 491 8.06 -74.56 9.24
C GLU A 491 7.45 -73.51 10.18
N ILE A 492 7.50 -73.73 11.50
CA ILE A 492 7.10 -72.71 12.50
C ILE A 492 7.94 -71.44 12.35
N SER A 493 9.26 -71.57 12.10
CA SER A 493 10.16 -70.43 11.86
C SER A 493 9.83 -69.68 10.57
N ARG A 494 9.54 -70.41 9.48
CA ARG A 494 9.10 -69.85 8.19
C ARG A 494 7.82 -69.03 8.33
N LEU A 495 6.79 -69.62 8.94
CA LEU A 495 5.50 -68.95 9.17
C LEU A 495 5.64 -67.74 10.12
N THR A 496 6.48 -67.84 11.16
CA THR A 496 6.78 -66.71 12.06
C THR A 496 7.48 -65.55 11.33
N THR A 497 8.32 -65.85 10.35
CA THR A 497 8.99 -64.83 9.52
C THR A 497 8.00 -64.13 8.60
N ILE A 498 7.07 -64.87 8.00
CA ILE A 498 5.97 -64.33 7.20
C ILE A 498 5.07 -63.42 8.06
N GLU A 499 4.66 -63.88 9.24
CA GLU A 499 3.83 -63.11 10.18
C GLU A 499 4.44 -61.75 10.54
N LYS A 500 5.75 -61.71 10.84
CA LYS A 500 6.48 -60.48 11.15
C LYS A 500 6.52 -59.49 9.98
N ALA A 501 6.49 -59.97 8.73
CA ALA A 501 6.46 -59.11 7.55
C ALA A 501 5.09 -58.44 7.34
N PHE A 502 3.99 -59.07 7.73
CA PHE A 502 2.63 -58.49 7.62
C PHE A 502 2.42 -57.26 8.51
N VAL A 503 3.09 -57.17 9.67
CA VAL A 503 2.89 -56.10 10.66
C VAL A 503 3.28 -54.69 10.16
N PRO A 504 4.50 -54.43 9.66
CA PRO A 504 4.84 -53.12 9.11
C PRO A 504 4.02 -52.80 7.85
N PHE A 505 3.77 -53.81 7.00
CA PHE A 505 3.05 -53.63 5.75
C PHE A 505 1.58 -53.20 5.97
N THR A 506 0.87 -53.84 6.90
CA THR A 506 -0.52 -53.48 7.23
C THR A 506 -0.60 -52.06 7.83
N HIS A 507 0.37 -51.66 8.66
CA HIS A 507 0.47 -50.28 9.15
C HIS A 507 0.73 -49.27 8.05
N GLN A 508 1.53 -49.62 7.03
CA GLN A 508 1.79 -48.77 5.86
C GLN A 508 0.51 -48.53 5.06
N VAL A 509 -0.26 -49.59 4.77
CA VAL A 509 -1.55 -49.51 4.05
C VAL A 509 -2.55 -48.64 4.81
N ILE A 510 -2.72 -48.85 6.13
CA ILE A 510 -3.62 -48.03 6.96
C ILE A 510 -3.20 -46.55 6.97
N LYS A 511 -1.89 -46.25 6.99
CA LYS A 511 -1.39 -44.87 6.87
C LYS A 511 -1.72 -44.26 5.51
N MET A 512 -1.53 -45.00 4.42
CA MET A 512 -1.84 -44.53 3.06
C MET A 512 -3.34 -44.25 2.87
N MET A 513 -4.22 -45.14 3.34
CA MET A 513 -5.67 -44.94 3.24
C MET A 513 -6.14 -43.70 4.02
N ARG A 514 -5.59 -43.46 5.22
CA ARG A 514 -5.85 -42.24 5.99
C ARG A 514 -5.37 -40.98 5.28
N LEU A 515 -4.21 -41.03 4.62
CA LEU A 515 -3.69 -39.92 3.83
C LEU A 515 -4.60 -39.63 2.62
N SER A 516 -5.02 -40.67 1.89
CA SER A 516 -5.94 -40.56 0.75
C SER A 516 -7.30 -39.95 1.13
N ALA A 517 -7.86 -40.35 2.28
CA ALA A 517 -9.09 -39.77 2.81
C ALA A 517 -8.93 -38.27 3.13
N LEU A 518 -7.83 -37.89 3.78
CA LEU A 518 -7.52 -36.51 4.14
C LEU A 518 -7.31 -35.62 2.89
N VAL A 519 -6.59 -36.13 1.87
CA VAL A 519 -6.38 -35.43 0.59
C VAL A 519 -7.71 -35.23 -0.14
N SER A 520 -8.59 -36.24 -0.14
CA SER A 520 -9.92 -36.16 -0.75
C SER A 520 -10.81 -35.11 -0.06
N GLU A 521 -10.81 -35.08 1.28
CA GLU A 521 -11.54 -34.06 2.05
C GLU A 521 -11.00 -32.64 1.80
N THR A 522 -9.68 -32.51 1.71
CA THR A 522 -9.01 -31.22 1.43
C THR A 522 -9.36 -30.71 0.02
N HIS A 523 -9.37 -31.58 -1.00
CA HIS A 523 -9.82 -31.22 -2.34
C HIS A 523 -11.30 -30.81 -2.38
N ALA A 524 -12.18 -31.46 -1.62
CA ALA A 524 -13.58 -31.08 -1.52
C ALA A 524 -13.76 -29.68 -0.92
N LYS A 525 -13.02 -29.35 0.16
CA LYS A 525 -13.04 -28.02 0.78
C LYS A 525 -12.48 -26.94 -0.15
N SER A 526 -11.36 -27.17 -0.82
CA SER A 526 -10.78 -26.23 -1.79
C SER A 526 -11.72 -25.96 -2.97
N ASN A 527 -12.41 -26.98 -3.50
CA ASN A 527 -13.41 -26.80 -4.56
C ASN A 527 -14.64 -26.00 -4.07
N ALA A 528 -15.06 -26.14 -2.82
CA ALA A 528 -16.11 -25.30 -2.24
C ALA A 528 -15.69 -23.82 -2.14
N ILE A 529 -14.46 -23.54 -1.71
CA ILE A 529 -13.90 -22.19 -1.64
C ILE A 529 -13.83 -21.55 -3.04
N LEU A 530 -13.33 -22.28 -4.05
CA LEU A 530 -13.30 -21.80 -5.43
C LEU A 530 -14.70 -21.49 -5.97
N LYS A 531 -15.71 -22.29 -5.60
CA LYS A 531 -17.11 -22.05 -6.00
C LYS A 531 -17.67 -20.78 -5.35
N SER A 532 -17.37 -20.53 -4.07
CA SER A 532 -17.73 -19.28 -3.37
C SER A 532 -17.06 -18.05 -3.98
N HIS A 533 -15.76 -18.12 -4.27
CA HIS A 533 -15.06 -17.03 -4.96
C HIS A 533 -15.62 -16.74 -6.36
N ARG A 534 -16.07 -17.77 -7.09
CA ARG A 534 -16.70 -17.60 -8.41
C ARG A 534 -18.02 -16.83 -8.31
N VAL A 535 -18.84 -17.07 -7.28
CA VAL A 535 -20.08 -16.30 -7.02
C VAL A 535 -19.76 -14.82 -6.72
N ILE A 536 -18.73 -14.57 -5.89
CA ILE A 536 -18.27 -13.22 -5.55
C ILE A 536 -17.77 -12.47 -6.80
N LEU A 537 -17.00 -13.14 -7.67
CA LEU A 537 -16.53 -12.57 -8.94
C LEU A 537 -17.70 -12.23 -9.89
N THR A 538 -18.70 -13.10 -10.02
CA THR A 538 -19.90 -12.80 -10.82
C THR A 538 -20.65 -11.57 -10.28
N TYR A 539 -20.78 -11.44 -8.95
CA TYR A 539 -21.41 -10.28 -8.32
C TYR A 539 -20.64 -8.97 -8.60
N PHE A 540 -19.30 -8.98 -8.52
CA PHE A 540 -18.50 -7.81 -8.85
C PHE A 540 -18.53 -7.46 -10.34
N GLN A 541 -18.54 -8.44 -11.24
CA GLN A 541 -18.71 -8.21 -12.68
C GLN A 541 -20.06 -7.55 -13.01
N GLU A 542 -21.13 -7.97 -12.33
CA GLU A 542 -22.47 -7.38 -12.48
C GLU A 542 -22.51 -5.91 -11.97
N LYS A 543 -21.86 -5.61 -10.84
CA LYS A 543 -21.71 -4.22 -10.35
C LYS A 543 -20.87 -3.36 -11.31
N LEU A 544 -19.76 -3.88 -11.83
CA LEU A 544 -18.89 -3.16 -12.77
C LEU A 544 -19.66 -2.80 -14.06
N ARG A 545 -20.46 -3.74 -14.59
CA ARG A 545 -21.32 -3.52 -15.75
C ARG A 545 -22.36 -2.40 -15.51
N LYS A 546 -22.98 -2.36 -14.33
CA LYS A 546 -23.93 -1.31 -13.96
C LYS A 546 -23.27 0.07 -13.83
N LEU A 547 -22.07 0.13 -13.24
CA LEU A 547 -21.26 1.36 -13.20
C LEU A 547 -20.88 1.85 -14.60
N GLN A 548 -20.50 0.95 -15.50
CA GLN A 548 -20.12 1.29 -16.87
C GLN A 548 -21.31 1.86 -17.69
N ILE A 549 -22.53 1.34 -17.47
CA ILE A 549 -23.77 1.89 -18.06
C ILE A 549 -24.06 3.30 -17.50
N ARG A 550 -23.90 3.49 -16.18
CA ARG A 550 -24.12 4.80 -15.54
C ARG A 550 -23.11 5.85 -16.03
N ALA A 551 -21.83 5.49 -16.14
CA ALA A 551 -20.80 6.37 -16.67
C ALA A 551 -21.09 6.79 -18.12
N GLN A 552 -21.62 5.88 -18.95
CA GLN A 552 -22.05 6.24 -20.31
C GLN A 552 -23.20 7.26 -20.30
N LEU A 553 -24.22 7.06 -19.47
CA LEU A 553 -25.34 8.01 -19.34
C LEU A 553 -24.89 9.39 -18.82
N GLU A 554 -23.89 9.44 -17.95
CA GLU A 554 -23.30 10.70 -17.46
C GLU A 554 -22.47 11.39 -18.54
N VAL A 555 -21.76 10.66 -19.41
CA VAL A 555 -21.10 11.20 -20.62
C VAL A 555 -22.13 11.74 -21.62
N ASP A 556 -23.17 10.97 -21.94
CA ASP A 556 -24.23 11.38 -22.87
C ASP A 556 -24.94 12.68 -22.37
N ALA A 557 -25.09 12.83 -21.05
CA ALA A 557 -25.63 14.03 -20.42
C ALA A 557 -24.69 15.24 -20.49
N LEU A 558 -23.37 15.03 -20.37
CA LEU A 558 -22.38 16.09 -20.54
C LEU A 558 -22.30 16.56 -22.00
N GLU A 559 -22.34 15.65 -22.97
CA GLU A 559 -22.39 16.01 -24.40
C GLU A 559 -23.65 16.83 -24.75
N ALA A 560 -24.81 16.47 -24.18
CA ALA A 560 -26.03 17.26 -24.30
C ALA A 560 -25.91 18.66 -23.66
N TRP A 561 -25.16 18.78 -22.56
CA TRP A 561 -24.93 20.05 -21.88
C TRP A 561 -23.98 20.96 -22.67
N ASP A 562 -22.90 20.42 -23.24
CA ASP A 562 -22.00 21.15 -24.13
C ASP A 562 -22.71 21.63 -25.40
N ALA A 563 -23.59 20.81 -25.98
CA ALA A 563 -24.45 21.23 -27.09
C ALA A 563 -25.36 22.41 -26.71
N MET A 564 -25.91 22.42 -25.49
CA MET A 564 -26.71 23.55 -24.97
C MET A 564 -25.85 24.80 -24.75
N VAL A 565 -24.65 24.67 -24.18
CA VAL A 565 -23.70 25.78 -23.96
C VAL A 565 -23.29 26.40 -25.30
N GLU A 566 -23.00 25.59 -26.31
CA GLU A 566 -22.61 26.06 -27.64
C GLU A 566 -23.78 26.75 -28.37
N ALA A 567 -25.00 26.23 -28.24
CA ALA A 567 -26.20 26.93 -28.71
C ALA A 567 -26.38 28.30 -28.03
N ARG A 568 -26.11 28.38 -26.72
CA ARG A 568 -26.22 29.64 -25.95
C ARG A 568 -25.10 30.63 -26.29
N ARG A 569 -23.88 30.17 -26.58
CA ARG A 569 -22.79 31.00 -27.12
C ARG A 569 -23.16 31.60 -28.48
N LYS A 570 -23.74 30.82 -29.39
CA LYS A 570 -24.22 31.32 -30.69
C LYS A 570 -25.30 32.40 -30.54
N GLN A 571 -26.25 32.22 -29.61
CA GLN A 571 -27.23 33.25 -29.26
C GLN A 571 -26.58 34.53 -28.67
N LEU A 572 -25.59 34.38 -27.78
CA LEU A 572 -24.86 35.51 -27.22
C LEU A 572 -24.07 36.27 -28.29
N GLN A 573 -23.49 35.57 -29.26
CA GLN A 573 -22.77 36.18 -30.37
C GLN A 573 -23.72 36.99 -31.27
N ALA A 574 -24.87 36.42 -31.65
CA ALA A 574 -25.90 37.14 -32.40
C ALA A 574 -26.39 38.41 -31.67
N LEU A 575 -26.54 38.36 -30.34
CA LEU A 575 -26.89 39.53 -29.53
C LEU A 575 -25.77 40.58 -29.47
N LYS A 576 -24.49 40.16 -29.44
CA LYS A 576 -23.34 41.07 -29.52
C LYS A 576 -23.26 41.76 -30.88
N ASP A 577 -23.53 41.04 -31.96
CA ASP A 577 -23.48 41.57 -33.31
C ASP A 577 -24.64 42.56 -33.57
N GLU A 578 -25.85 42.27 -33.06
CA GLU A 578 -26.97 43.22 -33.09
C GLU A 578 -26.72 44.45 -32.18
N LEU A 579 -26.09 44.27 -31.01
CA LEU A 579 -25.66 45.40 -30.17
C LEU A 579 -24.65 46.28 -30.91
N ARG A 580 -23.68 45.68 -31.62
CA ARG A 580 -22.68 46.40 -32.42
C ARG A 580 -23.31 47.15 -33.58
N ARG A 581 -24.31 46.56 -34.25
CA ARG A 581 -25.14 47.22 -35.26
C ARG A 581 -25.88 48.43 -34.68
N LEU A 582 -26.52 48.28 -33.51
CA LEU A 582 -27.22 49.38 -32.84
C LEU A 582 -26.27 50.50 -32.40
N GLN A 583 -25.05 50.17 -31.95
CA GLN A 583 -24.01 51.16 -31.64
C GLN A 583 -23.54 51.92 -32.89
N LEU A 584 -23.37 51.23 -34.03
CA LEU A 584 -23.04 51.87 -35.31
C LEU A 584 -24.18 52.78 -35.80
N MET A 585 -25.43 52.35 -35.67
CA MET A 585 -26.60 53.20 -35.96
C MET A 585 -26.64 54.43 -35.05
N HIS A 586 -26.35 54.27 -33.75
CA HIS A 586 -26.31 55.39 -32.81
C HIS A 586 -25.16 56.37 -33.10
N LEU A 587 -23.98 55.89 -33.53
CA LEU A 587 -22.87 56.73 -33.97
C LEU A 587 -23.20 57.51 -35.26
N ALA A 588 -23.86 56.87 -36.23
CA ALA A 588 -24.33 57.53 -37.44
C ALA A 588 -25.42 58.58 -37.14
N GLU A 589 -26.34 58.26 -36.23
CA GLU A 589 -27.30 59.22 -35.67
C GLU A 589 -26.58 60.40 -35.01
N MET A 590 -25.62 60.16 -34.12
CA MET A 590 -24.84 61.20 -33.43
C MET A 590 -24.05 62.09 -34.39
N GLN A 591 -23.52 61.54 -35.49
CA GLN A 591 -22.93 62.34 -36.56
C GLN A 591 -23.97 63.21 -37.28
N SER A 592 -25.16 62.66 -37.58
CA SER A 592 -26.28 63.44 -38.13
C SER A 592 -26.77 64.54 -37.18
N TYR A 593 -26.83 64.29 -35.87
CA TYR A 593 -27.16 65.31 -34.87
C TYR A 593 -26.08 66.39 -34.76
N LYS A 594 -24.80 66.03 -34.89
CA LYS A 594 -23.70 67.02 -34.95
C LYS A 594 -23.87 67.94 -36.16
N GLN A 595 -24.10 67.36 -37.34
CA GLN A 595 -24.26 68.09 -38.59
C GLN A 595 -25.50 69.00 -38.59
N LYS A 596 -26.61 68.57 -38.01
CA LYS A 596 -27.85 69.37 -37.89
C LYS A 596 -27.81 70.42 -36.77
N ARG A 597 -27.00 70.21 -35.74
CA ARG A 597 -26.78 71.20 -34.67
C ARG A 597 -26.04 72.42 -35.18
N ASP A 598 -25.13 72.25 -36.14
CA ASP A 598 -24.41 73.34 -36.79
C ASP A 598 -25.31 74.17 -37.75
N GLU A 599 -26.53 73.69 -38.06
CA GLU A 599 -27.53 74.38 -38.91
C GLU A 599 -28.61 75.16 -38.13
N GLY A 600 -28.62 75.08 -36.78
CA GLY A 600 -29.29 76.08 -35.93
C GLY A 600 -30.83 76.10 -35.91
N ASP A 601 -31.49 74.96 -35.67
CA ASP A 601 -32.97 74.88 -35.51
C ASP A 601 -33.40 74.33 -34.13
N GLU A 602 -33.69 75.23 -33.18
CA GLU A 602 -34.09 74.89 -31.80
C GLU A 602 -35.47 74.22 -31.68
N MET A 603 -36.30 74.23 -32.74
CA MET A 603 -37.63 73.61 -32.72
C MET A 603 -37.61 72.08 -32.77
N PHE A 604 -36.48 71.46 -33.10
CA PHE A 604 -36.36 70.01 -33.25
C PHE A 604 -36.18 69.25 -31.91
N GLU A 605 -35.42 69.82 -30.96
CA GLU A 605 -35.14 69.19 -29.65
C GLU A 605 -36.42 68.99 -28.81
N LEU A 606 -37.31 69.98 -28.78
CA LEU A 606 -38.59 69.92 -28.06
C LEU A 606 -39.52 68.81 -28.57
N LYS A 607 -39.45 68.46 -29.86
CA LYS A 607 -40.25 67.38 -30.45
C LYS A 607 -39.67 66.01 -30.12
N LYS A 608 -38.33 65.88 -30.15
CA LYS A 608 -37.62 64.62 -29.92
C LYS A 608 -37.59 64.21 -28.44
N LEU A 609 -37.52 65.17 -27.51
CA LEU A 609 -37.68 64.91 -26.07
C LEU A 609 -39.05 64.30 -25.74
N ARG A 610 -40.13 64.78 -26.38
CA ARG A 610 -41.47 64.19 -26.24
C ARG A 610 -41.54 62.74 -26.75
N GLU A 611 -40.90 62.43 -27.87
CA GLU A 611 -40.85 61.05 -28.38
C GLU A 611 -40.02 60.10 -27.51
N GLN A 612 -38.90 60.58 -26.93
CA GLN A 612 -38.14 59.79 -25.96
C GLN A 612 -38.92 59.55 -24.66
N GLN A 613 -39.66 60.56 -24.18
CA GLN A 613 -40.49 60.43 -22.98
C GLN A 613 -41.62 59.41 -23.18
N ILE A 614 -42.27 59.39 -24.35
CA ILE A 614 -43.23 58.34 -24.72
C ILE A 614 -42.57 56.95 -24.70
N ARG A 615 -41.39 56.78 -25.31
CA ARG A 615 -40.67 55.48 -25.34
C ARG A 615 -40.29 54.96 -23.94
N ILE A 616 -39.98 55.86 -22.99
CA ILE A 616 -39.66 55.48 -21.60
C ILE A 616 -40.93 54.98 -20.89
N VAL A 617 -42.06 55.68 -21.05
CA VAL A 617 -43.36 55.26 -20.50
C VAL A 617 -43.77 53.89 -21.05
N THR A 618 -43.72 53.67 -22.36
CA THR A 618 -44.09 52.36 -22.95
C THR A 618 -43.16 51.22 -22.50
N ARG A 619 -41.90 51.51 -22.17
CA ARG A 619 -40.97 50.53 -21.57
C ARG A 619 -41.34 50.19 -20.13
N GLN A 620 -41.73 51.18 -19.32
CA GLN A 620 -42.18 50.97 -17.95
C GLN A 620 -43.52 50.21 -17.91
N GLU A 621 -44.46 50.51 -18.81
CA GLU A 621 -45.72 49.76 -18.94
C GLU A 621 -45.48 48.30 -19.33
N ARG A 622 -44.58 48.02 -20.28
CA ARG A 622 -44.19 46.63 -20.63
C ARG A 622 -43.49 45.91 -19.48
N ALA A 623 -42.63 46.58 -18.71
CA ALA A 623 -41.99 46.01 -17.54
C ALA A 623 -43.02 45.69 -16.43
N ALA A 624 -43.99 46.57 -16.21
CA ALA A 624 -45.08 46.35 -15.27
C ALA A 624 -46.01 45.20 -15.71
N GLN A 625 -46.33 45.10 -17.00
CA GLN A 625 -47.10 43.97 -17.56
C GLN A 625 -46.33 42.64 -17.46
N ALA A 626 -45.01 42.63 -17.67
CA ALA A 626 -44.19 41.44 -17.47
C ALA A 626 -44.15 40.99 -15.99
N LEU A 627 -44.05 41.93 -15.05
CA LEU A 627 -44.16 41.66 -13.61
C LEU A 627 -45.54 41.12 -13.21
N LEU A 628 -46.62 41.64 -13.80
CA LEU A 628 -47.98 41.13 -13.60
C LEU A 628 -48.19 39.73 -14.21
N ALA A 629 -47.59 39.45 -15.37
CA ALA A 629 -47.61 38.12 -15.99
C ALA A 629 -46.83 37.09 -15.16
N SER A 630 -45.63 37.45 -14.69
CA SER A 630 -44.81 36.63 -13.79
C SER A 630 -45.57 36.31 -12.49
N ARG A 631 -46.18 37.30 -11.84
CA ARG A 631 -47.03 37.09 -10.64
C ARG A 631 -48.28 36.26 -10.90
N LYS A 632 -48.84 36.27 -12.11
CA LYS A 632 -49.91 35.34 -12.48
C LYS A 632 -49.39 33.91 -12.63
N GLN A 633 -48.19 33.72 -13.18
CA GLN A 633 -47.56 32.40 -13.26
C GLN A 633 -47.27 31.81 -11.88
N THR A 634 -46.70 32.59 -10.95
CA THR A 634 -46.45 32.12 -9.58
C THR A 634 -47.74 31.71 -8.88
N ARG A 635 -48.80 32.51 -9.00
CA ARG A 635 -50.12 32.19 -8.42
C ARG A 635 -50.83 31.00 -9.06
N VAL A 636 -50.51 30.64 -10.30
CA VAL A 636 -51.02 29.41 -10.93
C VAL A 636 -50.25 28.20 -10.41
N GLN A 637 -48.92 28.29 -10.27
CA GLN A 637 -48.13 27.21 -9.64
C GLN A 637 -48.53 26.99 -8.17
N GLU A 638 -48.69 28.05 -7.38
CA GLU A 638 -49.18 27.97 -5.99
C GLU A 638 -50.59 27.34 -5.91
N ALA A 639 -51.44 27.54 -6.93
CA ALA A 639 -52.76 26.92 -7.00
C ALA A 639 -52.71 25.45 -7.46
N GLU A 640 -51.80 25.09 -8.36
CA GLU A 640 -51.58 23.70 -8.80
C GLU A 640 -50.98 22.85 -7.65
N GLU A 641 -50.06 23.40 -6.85
CA GLU A 641 -49.54 22.75 -5.63
C GLU A 641 -50.62 22.58 -4.54
N ALA A 642 -51.51 23.57 -4.39
CA ALA A 642 -52.64 23.47 -3.47
C ALA A 642 -53.67 22.41 -3.90
N VAL A 643 -53.90 22.23 -5.22
CA VAL A 643 -54.77 21.15 -5.74
C VAL A 643 -54.10 19.78 -5.61
N GLY A 644 -52.77 19.69 -5.77
CA GLY A 644 -52.00 18.46 -5.58
C GLY A 644 -52.09 17.90 -4.15
N SER A 645 -52.09 18.78 -3.14
CA SER A 645 -52.19 18.37 -1.72
C SER A 645 -53.61 17.99 -1.27
N ALA A 646 -54.65 18.38 -2.01
CA ALA A 646 -56.04 18.01 -1.73
C ALA A 646 -56.42 16.61 -2.28
N ALA A 647 -55.54 15.93 -3.02
CA ALA A 647 -55.82 14.65 -3.67
C ALA A 647 -55.44 13.40 -2.85
N SER A 648 -55.00 13.56 -1.60
CA SER A 648 -54.55 12.45 -0.74
C SER A 648 -55.06 12.54 0.71
N GLY A 649 -56.30 12.12 0.96
CA GLY A 649 -56.81 11.81 2.30
C GLY A 649 -58.26 12.26 2.56
N ASP A 650 -59.17 11.30 2.76
CA ASP A 650 -60.54 11.50 3.26
C ASP A 650 -60.58 12.04 4.71
N GLY A 651 -61.64 12.76 5.09
CA GLY A 651 -61.98 12.93 6.53
C GLY A 651 -62.75 14.19 6.96
N ASP A 652 -63.96 14.36 6.47
CA ASP A 652 -65.07 15.21 6.99
C ASP A 652 -64.92 15.87 8.39
N ASN A 653 -64.96 17.21 8.45
CA ASN A 653 -66.01 17.98 9.17
C ASN A 653 -65.89 19.49 8.92
N GLY A 654 -67.03 20.18 8.76
CA GLY A 654 -67.08 21.58 8.35
C GLY A 654 -67.30 22.60 9.47
N ALA A 655 -66.81 23.83 9.25
CA ALA A 655 -67.37 25.05 9.82
C ALA A 655 -67.08 26.25 8.89
N SER A 656 -68.09 27.07 8.65
CA SER A 656 -68.04 28.24 7.76
C SER A 656 -67.27 29.42 8.35
N PHE A 657 -66.53 30.16 7.51
CA PHE A 657 -66.26 31.58 7.77
C PHE A 657 -66.32 32.38 6.46
N GLU A 658 -67.30 33.27 6.35
CA GLU A 658 -67.41 34.23 5.26
C GLU A 658 -66.40 35.37 5.43
N LEU A 659 -65.86 35.88 4.33
CA LEU A 659 -65.15 37.16 4.32
C LEU A 659 -65.65 38.02 3.15
N THR A 660 -66.66 38.82 3.47
CA THR A 660 -67.24 39.85 2.60
C THR A 660 -66.20 40.90 2.21
N THR A 661 -66.18 41.26 0.93
CA THR A 661 -65.38 42.37 0.40
C THR A 661 -66.10 43.72 0.53
N THR A 662 -65.35 44.79 0.77
CA THR A 662 -65.73 46.13 0.31
C THR A 662 -64.50 46.92 -0.14
N VAL A 663 -64.60 47.52 -1.33
CA VAL A 663 -63.61 48.43 -1.91
C VAL A 663 -64.15 49.86 -1.84
N LYS A 664 -63.31 50.84 -1.50
CA LYS A 664 -63.49 52.24 -1.90
C LYS A 664 -62.15 52.90 -2.26
N SER A 665 -62.23 53.96 -3.05
CA SER A 665 -61.22 54.39 -4.02
C SER A 665 -60.48 55.68 -3.68
N LEU A 666 -59.22 55.77 -4.14
CA LEU A 666 -58.50 56.94 -4.68
C LEU A 666 -58.73 58.35 -4.10
N ALA A 667 -57.64 58.96 -3.62
CA ALA A 667 -57.33 60.39 -3.82
C ALA A 667 -55.80 60.61 -3.84
N ILE A 668 -55.35 61.67 -4.51
CA ILE A 668 -53.95 61.95 -4.92
C ILE A 668 -53.40 63.17 -4.14
N VAL A 669 -52.12 63.17 -3.73
CA VAL A 669 -51.27 64.39 -3.72
C VAL A 669 -49.79 64.03 -4.02
N ASN A 670 -49.10 64.89 -4.76
CA ASN A 670 -47.67 64.81 -5.12
C ASN A 670 -46.72 65.40 -4.05
N HIS A 671 -45.43 65.05 -4.18
CA HIS A 671 -44.23 65.81 -3.76
C HIS A 671 -44.24 66.59 -2.43
N ASP A 672 -43.29 66.25 -1.55
CA ASP A 672 -42.64 67.25 -0.69
C ASP A 672 -41.18 67.47 -1.13
N LEU A 673 -40.77 68.73 -1.19
CA LEU A 673 -39.57 69.24 -1.84
C LEU A 673 -38.39 69.51 -0.87
N VAL A 674 -38.59 69.26 0.43
CA VAL A 674 -37.70 69.70 1.51
C VAL A 674 -36.36 68.94 1.60
N LEU A 675 -36.26 67.72 1.06
CA LEU A 675 -35.03 66.91 1.14
C LEU A 675 -34.01 67.16 0.02
N HIS A 676 -34.44 67.69 -1.14
CA HIS A 676 -33.52 67.95 -2.25
C HIS A 676 -32.88 69.35 -2.15
N GLU A 677 -33.56 70.33 -1.54
CA GLU A 677 -33.04 71.70 -1.47
C GLU A 677 -31.86 71.85 -0.49
N ARG A 678 -31.75 70.98 0.53
CA ARG A 678 -30.64 70.96 1.50
C ARG A 678 -29.32 70.43 0.94
N PHE A 679 -29.31 69.73 -0.20
CA PHE A 679 -28.09 69.13 -0.77
C PHE A 679 -27.45 69.98 -1.89
N VAL A 680 -28.17 71.00 -2.40
CA VAL A 680 -27.82 71.68 -3.67
C VAL A 680 -27.48 73.17 -3.49
N LYS A 681 -27.81 73.81 -2.36
CA LYS A 681 -27.49 75.22 -2.07
C LYS A 681 -26.66 75.33 -0.78
N GLY A 682 -25.34 75.31 -0.92
CA GLY A 682 -24.41 75.29 0.21
C GLY A 682 -23.93 76.67 0.69
N LYS A 683 -22.93 76.66 1.58
CA LYS A 683 -21.87 77.68 1.66
C LYS A 683 -20.70 77.19 2.50
N SER A 684 -19.50 77.53 2.07
CA SER A 684 -18.24 77.40 2.81
C SER A 684 -18.00 78.67 3.63
N ALA A 685 -18.06 78.58 4.95
CA ALA A 685 -17.43 79.50 5.90
C ALA A 685 -17.52 78.92 7.32
N ASP A 686 -16.45 79.11 8.07
CA ASP A 686 -16.33 79.15 9.54
C ASP A 686 -16.80 77.91 10.35
N ALA A 687 -15.93 77.13 10.98
CA ALA A 687 -14.93 77.44 12.01
C ALA A 687 -15.52 77.60 13.43
N GLU A 688 -14.79 77.02 14.39
CA GLU A 688 -14.92 77.18 15.85
C GLU A 688 -16.27 76.79 16.50
N TYR A 689 -16.20 75.90 17.50
CA TYR A 689 -16.65 76.30 18.84
C TYR A 689 -15.91 75.50 19.92
N LEU A 690 -15.30 76.23 20.85
CA LEU A 690 -14.66 75.73 22.06
C LEU A 690 -15.61 75.89 23.26
N GLN A 691 -15.51 74.94 24.19
CA GLN A 691 -15.51 75.11 25.65
C GLN A 691 -16.75 75.63 26.45
N ASP A 692 -17.01 74.82 27.50
CA ASP A 692 -17.13 75.15 28.94
C ASP A 692 -18.30 75.99 29.52
N ALA A 693 -19.01 75.36 30.47
CA ALA A 693 -19.42 75.84 31.81
C ALA A 693 -20.25 74.70 32.49
N GLU A 694 -20.29 74.39 33.79
CA GLU A 694 -19.83 74.94 35.09
C GLU A 694 -19.46 73.75 36.04
N VAL A 695 -18.92 73.82 37.27
CA VAL A 695 -18.04 74.71 38.08
C VAL A 695 -17.61 73.86 39.32
N GLY A 696 -16.40 74.06 39.88
CA GLY A 696 -16.04 73.48 41.19
C GLY A 696 -14.54 73.53 41.53
N ALA A 697 -14.13 74.46 42.41
CA ALA A 697 -12.71 74.81 42.64
C ALA A 697 -12.03 74.03 43.79
N GLY A 698 -10.70 73.83 43.70
CA GLY A 698 -9.87 73.30 44.80
C GLY A 698 -8.37 73.19 44.48
N ASN A 699 -7.56 74.10 45.03
CA ASN A 699 -6.09 74.19 44.89
C ASN A 699 -5.31 72.87 45.14
N ALA A 700 -4.28 72.57 44.33
CA ALA A 700 -2.85 72.76 44.70
C ALA A 700 -1.81 72.12 43.75
N ARG A 701 -0.80 72.90 43.38
CA ARG A 701 0.63 72.57 43.12
C ARG A 701 1.01 71.20 42.50
N GLY A 702 1.68 71.23 41.34
CA GLY A 702 2.90 70.42 41.12
C GLY A 702 3.10 69.72 39.77
N GLY A 703 3.89 70.35 38.89
CA GLY A 703 4.98 69.73 38.11
C GLY A 703 4.75 68.49 37.22
N ASN A 704 5.01 68.67 35.92
CA ASN A 704 5.53 67.66 34.97
C ASN A 704 4.88 66.26 34.90
N ASN A 705 4.02 66.04 33.91
CA ASN A 705 3.71 64.68 33.41
C ASN A 705 3.64 64.52 31.87
N ASN A 706 4.14 65.48 31.08
CA ASN A 706 4.31 65.34 29.61
C ASN A 706 5.43 64.35 29.20
N ARG A 707 5.84 63.43 30.09
CA ARG A 707 6.82 62.38 29.82
C ARG A 707 6.24 60.96 29.81
N LYS A 708 4.96 60.77 30.19
CA LYS A 708 4.32 59.44 30.33
C LYS A 708 3.51 58.94 29.11
N LEU A 709 3.32 59.76 28.08
CA LEU A 709 2.65 59.33 26.83
C LEU A 709 3.61 58.79 25.76
N ALA A 710 4.92 59.11 25.86
CA ALA A 710 5.93 58.67 24.89
C ALA A 710 6.46 57.23 25.10
N GLU A 711 6.07 56.54 26.18
CA GLU A 711 6.55 55.17 26.48
C GLU A 711 5.60 54.06 26.01
N LYS A 712 4.35 54.38 25.61
CA LYS A 712 3.36 53.38 25.16
C LYS A 712 3.64 52.76 23.78
N GLY A 713 4.53 53.34 22.97
CA GLY A 713 4.82 52.87 21.60
C GLY A 713 5.83 51.72 21.47
N LYS A 714 6.41 51.22 22.58
CA LYS A 714 7.51 50.23 22.53
C LYS A 714 7.10 48.75 22.47
N GLY A 715 5.80 48.45 22.64
CA GLY A 715 5.29 47.06 22.65
C GLY A 715 4.57 46.63 21.36
N ILE A 716 4.03 47.58 20.59
CA ILE A 716 3.18 47.28 19.43
C ILE A 716 4.02 46.79 18.25
N HIS A 717 3.53 45.74 17.58
CA HIS A 717 4.11 45.18 16.36
C HIS A 717 3.03 44.98 15.31
N HIS A 718 3.37 45.26 14.05
CA HIS A 718 2.46 45.11 12.92
C HIS A 718 3.01 44.08 11.95
N ILE A 719 2.17 43.17 11.45
CA ILE A 719 2.47 42.28 10.33
C ILE A 719 1.54 42.65 9.17
N ARG A 720 2.13 42.96 8.00
CA ARG A 720 1.39 43.30 6.77
C ARG A 720 1.68 42.30 5.66
N GLY A 721 0.64 41.82 4.98
CA GLY A 721 0.75 40.99 3.78
C GLY A 721 -0.49 40.14 3.56
N THR A 722 -0.33 38.97 2.92
CA THR A 722 -1.44 38.03 2.79
C THR A 722 -1.78 37.42 4.15
N VAL A 723 -3.03 37.52 4.58
CA VAL A 723 -3.55 36.93 5.82
C VAL A 723 -4.68 35.97 5.46
N VAL A 724 -4.63 34.74 5.98
CA VAL A 724 -5.65 33.70 5.76
C VAL A 724 -6.08 33.14 7.10
N HIS A 725 -7.39 33.11 7.39
CA HIS A 725 -7.91 32.41 8.57
C HIS A 725 -9.31 31.83 8.29
N ALA A 726 -9.78 30.95 9.17
CA ALA A 726 -11.14 30.42 9.13
C ALA A 726 -11.85 30.77 10.46
N PRO A 727 -12.56 31.91 10.58
CA PRO A 727 -13.23 32.29 11.82
C PRO A 727 -14.46 31.43 12.11
N SER A 728 -15.09 30.85 11.09
CA SER A 728 -16.29 30.00 11.20
C SER A 728 -16.28 28.85 10.18
N LEU A 729 -17.03 27.78 10.48
CA LEU A 729 -17.12 26.59 9.63
C LEU A 729 -17.55 26.93 8.20
N GLY A 730 -16.90 26.33 7.20
CA GLY A 730 -17.12 26.61 5.77
C GLY A 730 -16.66 27.99 5.27
N HIS A 731 -16.20 28.90 6.14
CA HIS A 731 -15.80 30.25 5.78
C HIS A 731 -14.29 30.47 5.93
N LEU A 732 -13.59 30.44 4.80
CA LEU A 732 -12.20 30.87 4.69
C LEU A 732 -12.14 32.35 4.31
N ALA A 733 -11.64 33.20 5.20
CA ALA A 733 -11.40 34.61 4.88
C ALA A 733 -9.92 34.81 4.55
N LEU A 734 -9.67 35.34 3.34
CA LEU A 734 -8.34 35.57 2.79
C LEU A 734 -8.23 37.03 2.33
N PHE A 735 -7.21 37.72 2.81
CA PHE A 735 -6.95 39.12 2.52
C PHE A 735 -5.53 39.26 1.95
N PRO A 736 -5.34 39.59 0.66
CA PRO A 736 -4.02 39.64 0.04
C PRO A 736 -3.08 40.73 0.61
N ASP A 737 -3.65 41.80 1.18
CA ASP A 737 -2.93 42.87 1.84
C ASP A 737 -3.76 43.36 3.04
N ALA A 738 -3.51 42.76 4.20
CA ALA A 738 -4.09 43.16 5.49
C ALA A 738 -2.98 43.41 6.52
N VAL A 739 -3.32 44.19 7.56
CA VAL A 739 -2.43 44.45 8.69
C VAL A 739 -3.00 43.82 9.96
N VAL A 740 -2.26 42.90 10.58
CA VAL A 740 -2.54 42.42 11.94
C VAL A 740 -1.61 43.17 12.89
N THR A 741 -2.19 43.88 13.86
CA THR A 741 -1.45 44.59 14.91
C THR A 741 -1.59 43.83 16.22
N PHE A 742 -0.48 43.52 16.89
CA PHE A 742 -0.49 42.91 18.22
C PHE A 742 0.50 43.59 19.17
N ASP A 743 0.21 43.54 20.46
CA ASP A 743 1.12 43.97 21.51
C ASP A 743 2.04 42.82 21.91
N ARG A 744 3.36 42.98 21.77
CA ARG A 744 4.37 41.99 22.17
C ARG A 744 4.45 41.77 23.69
N VAL A 745 3.91 42.69 24.50
CA VAL A 745 3.95 42.57 25.97
C VAL A 745 2.79 41.71 26.47
N SER A 746 1.55 42.03 26.11
CA SER A 746 0.37 41.23 26.44
C SER A 746 0.13 40.04 25.51
N GLY A 747 0.81 40.00 24.36
CA GLY A 747 0.67 38.98 23.31
C GLY A 747 -0.64 39.01 22.54
N ARG A 748 -1.48 40.04 22.73
CA ARG A 748 -2.84 40.14 22.18
C ARG A 748 -2.92 40.97 20.91
N ILE A 749 -3.83 40.58 20.02
CA ILE A 749 -4.22 41.31 18.81
C ILE A 749 -4.99 42.57 19.22
N VAL A 750 -4.55 43.72 18.73
CA VAL A 750 -5.07 45.06 19.06
C VAL A 750 -5.87 45.65 17.89
N SER A 751 -5.46 45.41 16.64
CA SER A 751 -6.25 45.74 15.45
C SER A 751 -6.08 44.67 14.37
N PHE A 752 -7.08 44.57 13.49
CA PHE A 752 -7.00 43.80 12.26
C PHE A 752 -7.66 44.61 11.14
N ASP A 753 -6.82 45.12 10.24
CA ASP A 753 -7.21 46.08 9.20
C ASP A 753 -7.12 45.39 7.83
N SER A 754 -8.29 45.05 7.27
CA SER A 754 -8.42 44.25 6.04
C SER A 754 -8.70 45.07 4.77
N ALA A 755 -8.76 46.40 4.88
CA ALA A 755 -9.09 47.29 3.77
C ALA A 755 -7.82 47.78 3.06
N ALA A 756 -7.73 47.56 1.75
CA ALA A 756 -6.62 47.99 0.89
C ALA A 756 -6.57 49.52 0.63
N GLY A 757 -6.87 50.33 1.64
CA GLY A 757 -7.07 51.78 1.51
C GLY A 757 -6.72 52.63 2.74
N THR A 758 -6.20 52.05 3.83
CA THR A 758 -5.56 52.85 4.89
C THR A 758 -4.25 53.43 4.37
N SER A 759 -4.08 54.75 4.50
CA SER A 759 -2.94 55.49 3.93
C SER A 759 -1.61 54.96 4.45
N HIS A 760 -0.67 54.76 3.52
CA HIS A 760 0.60 54.05 3.75
C HIS A 760 1.58 54.77 4.71
N ASP A 761 1.27 55.99 5.13
CA ASP A 761 2.21 56.95 5.70
C ASP A 761 2.17 57.10 7.24
N GLU A 762 1.20 56.49 7.94
CA GLU A 762 1.02 56.69 9.40
C GLU A 762 1.66 55.62 10.30
N LEU A 763 2.07 54.46 9.76
CA LEU A 763 2.66 53.37 10.56
C LEU A 763 4.18 53.54 10.75
N PRO A 764 4.71 53.58 12.00
CA PRO A 764 6.13 53.83 12.24
C PRO A 764 7.02 52.70 11.70
N PRO A 765 7.97 52.97 10.77
CA PRO A 765 8.68 51.94 10.00
C PRO A 765 9.42 50.88 10.82
N THR A 766 9.86 51.21 12.03
CA THR A 766 10.63 50.34 12.93
C THR A 766 9.81 49.26 13.63
N SER A 767 8.50 49.19 13.39
CA SER A 767 7.56 48.25 14.04
C SER A 767 6.74 47.38 13.08
N VAL A 768 7.01 47.46 11.77
CA VAL A 768 6.23 46.77 10.73
C VAL A 768 7.05 45.67 10.05
N THR A 769 6.66 44.41 10.24
CA THR A 769 7.10 43.29 9.40
C THR A 769 6.23 43.24 8.15
N ARG A 770 6.84 43.41 6.97
CA ARG A 770 6.16 43.21 5.68
C ARG A 770 6.48 41.82 5.17
N LEU A 771 5.47 41.00 4.95
CA LEU A 771 5.59 39.68 4.32
C LEU A 771 5.89 39.85 2.83
N SER A 772 6.64 38.91 2.26
CA SER A 772 6.85 38.86 0.80
C SER A 772 5.56 38.47 0.07
N GLN A 773 5.51 38.68 -1.25
CA GLN A 773 4.39 38.21 -2.09
C GLN A 773 4.22 36.67 -2.10
N HIS A 774 5.20 35.93 -1.58
CA HIS A 774 5.19 34.47 -1.44
C HIS A 774 4.92 34.03 0.01
N GLN A 775 4.67 34.98 0.91
CA GLN A 775 4.43 34.72 2.32
C GLN A 775 2.98 35.02 2.72
N MET A 776 2.43 34.17 3.56
CA MET A 776 1.08 34.30 4.11
C MET A 776 1.07 34.00 5.61
N LEU A 777 0.21 34.73 6.32
CA LEU A 777 -0.01 34.59 7.75
C LEU A 777 -1.24 33.72 8.02
N LEU A 778 -1.04 32.63 8.75
CA LEU A 778 -2.07 31.66 9.16
C LEU A 778 -2.20 31.66 10.69
N PRO A 779 -3.38 31.37 11.30
CA PRO A 779 -3.45 31.05 12.71
C PRO A 779 -2.56 29.85 13.04
N GLY A 780 -2.05 29.82 14.26
CA GLY A 780 -1.37 28.66 14.80
C GLY A 780 -2.27 27.42 14.81
N PHE A 781 -1.72 26.26 14.48
CA PHE A 781 -2.49 25.02 14.56
C PHE A 781 -2.73 24.61 16.02
N VAL A 782 -3.88 23.96 16.24
CA VAL A 782 -4.31 23.40 17.51
C VAL A 782 -4.44 21.88 17.36
N ASP A 783 -3.48 21.15 17.92
CA ASP A 783 -3.52 19.68 17.98
C ASP A 783 -4.28 19.25 19.24
N THR A 784 -5.49 18.74 19.04
CA THR A 784 -6.40 18.41 20.15
C THR A 784 -6.14 17.04 20.80
N HIS A 785 -5.22 16.23 20.24
CA HIS A 785 -4.86 14.94 20.84
C HIS A 785 -3.53 14.39 20.29
N VAL A 786 -2.55 14.20 21.19
CA VAL A 786 -1.23 13.63 20.87
C VAL A 786 -0.63 12.92 22.09
N HIS A 787 -0.08 11.70 21.93
CA HIS A 787 0.68 11.05 23.01
C HIS A 787 2.15 11.43 22.92
N ALA A 788 2.58 12.26 23.87
CA ALA A 788 3.95 12.75 23.94
C ALA A 788 5.04 11.64 24.00
N PRO A 789 4.89 10.54 24.75
CA PRO A 789 5.93 9.52 24.85
C PRO A 789 6.06 8.66 23.59
N GLN A 790 4.96 8.48 22.85
CA GLN A 790 4.91 7.55 21.72
C GLN A 790 5.67 8.06 20.48
N PHE A 791 6.03 9.35 20.45
CA PHE A 791 6.88 9.93 19.39
C PHE A 791 8.21 9.18 19.19
N MET A 792 8.68 8.43 20.19
CA MET A 792 9.85 7.54 20.09
C MET A 792 9.76 6.52 18.94
N PHE A 793 8.55 6.03 18.59
CA PHE A 793 8.35 4.98 17.58
C PHE A 793 7.39 5.38 16.44
N ALA A 794 7.01 6.65 16.36
CA ALA A 794 6.15 7.19 15.31
C ALA A 794 6.68 6.85 13.91
N GLY A 795 5.83 6.27 13.04
CA GLY A 795 6.23 5.76 11.73
C GLY A 795 6.58 4.26 11.70
N THR A 796 6.42 3.54 12.81
CA THR A 796 6.61 2.09 12.88
C THR A 796 5.40 1.39 13.52
N ALA A 797 5.37 0.06 13.48
CA ALA A 797 4.40 -0.77 14.19
C ALA A 797 2.91 -0.61 13.82
N THR A 798 2.59 -0.12 12.61
CA THR A 798 1.21 0.09 12.16
C THR A 798 0.54 -1.16 11.55
N ASP A 799 1.08 -2.35 11.84
CA ASP A 799 0.73 -3.64 11.23
C ASP A 799 -0.05 -4.59 12.16
N ALA A 800 -0.58 -4.09 13.29
CA ALA A 800 -1.32 -4.86 14.29
C ALA A 800 -2.64 -4.17 14.72
N PRO A 801 -3.68 -4.93 15.14
CA PRO A 801 -4.89 -4.35 15.74
C PRO A 801 -4.60 -3.57 17.03
N LEU A 802 -5.44 -2.58 17.36
CA LEU A 802 -5.22 -1.61 18.45
C LEU A 802 -4.82 -2.28 19.78
N MET A 803 -5.60 -3.27 20.24
CA MET A 803 -5.31 -3.92 21.52
C MET A 803 -3.98 -4.68 21.54
N GLN A 804 -3.56 -5.26 20.40
CA GLN A 804 -2.26 -5.94 20.28
C GLN A 804 -1.10 -4.95 20.12
N TRP A 805 -1.36 -3.82 19.48
CA TRP A 805 -0.40 -2.73 19.32
C TRP A 805 -0.05 -2.09 20.67
N LEU A 806 -1.05 -1.85 21.52
CA LEU A 806 -0.87 -1.32 22.87
C LEU A 806 0.08 -2.19 23.71
N ASP A 807 -0.18 -3.50 23.78
CA ASP A 807 0.63 -4.44 24.56
C ASP A 807 2.05 -4.64 23.99
N LYS A 808 2.20 -4.67 22.66
CA LYS A 808 3.46 -5.03 22.00
C LYS A 808 4.44 -3.86 21.86
N TYR A 809 3.94 -2.63 21.75
CA TYR A 809 4.76 -1.45 21.43
C TYR A 809 4.52 -0.30 22.39
N THR A 810 3.26 0.09 22.60
CA THR A 810 2.92 1.34 23.28
C THR A 810 3.24 1.31 24.77
N PHE A 811 2.74 0.31 25.51
CA PHE A 811 3.03 0.22 26.95
C PHE A 811 4.53 0.03 27.25
N PRO A 812 5.30 -0.82 26.52
CA PRO A 812 6.76 -0.90 26.70
C PRO A 812 7.50 0.42 26.46
N VAL A 813 7.10 1.21 25.45
CA VAL A 813 7.71 2.53 25.20
C VAL A 813 7.34 3.52 26.29
N GLU A 814 6.07 3.60 26.68
CA GLU A 814 5.64 4.53 27.73
C GLU A 814 6.24 4.18 29.10
N ALA A 815 6.47 2.89 29.40
CA ALA A 815 7.18 2.44 30.59
C ALA A 815 8.62 2.99 30.66
N ALA A 816 9.31 3.12 29.53
CA ALA A 816 10.69 3.64 29.48
C ALA A 816 10.82 5.11 29.94
N PHE A 817 9.72 5.88 29.96
CA PHE A 817 9.70 7.26 30.45
C PHE A 817 9.75 7.37 31.99
N ALA A 818 9.82 6.24 32.72
CA ALA A 818 10.29 6.22 34.10
C ALA A 818 11.70 6.83 34.22
N ASP A 819 12.55 6.68 33.19
CA ASP A 819 13.82 7.38 33.08
C ASP A 819 13.62 8.82 32.58
N LEU A 820 13.95 9.80 33.43
CA LEU A 820 13.85 11.22 33.10
C LEU A 820 14.84 11.69 32.02
N ALA A 821 15.92 10.94 31.76
CA ALA A 821 16.81 11.23 30.63
C ALA A 821 16.12 10.91 29.30
N VAL A 822 15.52 9.71 29.18
CA VAL A 822 14.71 9.28 28.03
C VAL A 822 13.53 10.23 27.84
N ALA A 823 12.80 10.54 28.92
CA ALA A 823 11.68 11.48 28.87
C ALA A 823 12.10 12.87 28.39
N ARG A 824 13.20 13.42 28.92
CA ARG A 824 13.72 14.73 28.50
C ARG A 824 14.07 14.75 27.02
N GLU A 825 14.77 13.72 26.53
CA GLU A 825 15.19 13.64 25.13
C GLU A 825 13.99 13.66 24.19
N TRP A 826 13.02 12.75 24.39
CA TRP A 826 11.91 12.56 23.46
C TRP A 826 10.83 13.64 23.55
N TYR A 827 10.52 14.13 24.76
CA TYR A 827 9.63 15.30 24.89
C TYR A 827 10.26 16.55 24.25
N THR A 828 11.56 16.79 24.41
CA THR A 828 12.22 17.94 23.75
C THR A 828 12.15 17.80 22.22
N LYS A 829 12.49 16.63 21.67
CA LYS A 829 12.39 16.35 20.23
C LYS A 829 10.97 16.55 19.69
N LEU A 830 9.95 16.11 20.42
CA LEU A 830 8.55 16.27 20.01
C LEU A 830 8.12 17.74 20.04
N LEU A 831 8.41 18.48 21.11
CA LEU A 831 8.02 19.89 21.24
C LEU A 831 8.68 20.74 20.14
N ASP A 832 9.97 20.52 19.90
CA ASP A 832 10.73 21.18 18.82
C ASP A 832 10.19 20.80 17.44
N ARG A 833 9.69 19.56 17.27
CA ARG A 833 9.02 19.12 16.05
C ARG A 833 7.67 19.80 15.87
N LEU A 834 6.78 19.72 16.85
CA LEU A 834 5.41 20.27 16.77
C LEU A 834 5.41 21.78 16.54
N LEU A 835 6.29 22.53 17.23
CA LEU A 835 6.48 23.95 16.96
C LEU A 835 6.94 24.23 15.52
N ARG A 836 7.81 23.39 14.95
CA ARG A 836 8.24 23.49 13.55
C ARG A 836 7.15 23.07 12.55
N GLU A 837 6.22 22.19 12.93
CA GLU A 837 5.02 21.85 12.16
C GLU A 837 3.88 22.88 12.32
N GLY A 838 4.13 24.03 12.98
CA GLY A 838 3.15 25.10 13.18
C GLY A 838 2.16 24.90 14.33
N VAL A 839 2.35 23.86 15.16
CA VAL A 839 1.48 23.52 16.28
C VAL A 839 1.75 24.43 17.47
N THR A 840 0.95 25.48 17.59
CA THR A 840 1.03 26.49 18.66
C THR A 840 0.38 26.05 19.96
N THR A 841 -0.67 25.23 19.86
CA THR A 841 -1.41 24.65 20.97
C THR A 841 -1.50 23.16 20.78
N ALA A 842 -1.20 22.38 21.83
CA ALA A 842 -1.31 20.93 21.80
C ALA A 842 -1.94 20.38 23.10
N GLN A 843 -2.65 19.27 23.00
CA GLN A 843 -3.18 18.53 24.14
C GLN A 843 -2.53 17.15 24.24
N TYR A 844 -1.71 17.00 25.29
CA TYR A 844 -0.77 15.90 25.49
C TYR A 844 -1.29 14.85 26.47
N PHE A 845 -1.28 13.60 26.02
CA PHE A 845 -1.15 12.44 26.89
C PHE A 845 0.34 12.26 27.24
N ALA A 846 0.68 12.22 28.53
CA ALA A 846 2.02 11.92 29.02
C ALA A 846 2.16 10.41 29.31
N THR A 847 2.57 10.04 30.53
CA THR A 847 2.61 8.65 31.00
C THR A 847 1.98 8.55 32.39
N THR A 848 1.95 7.37 33.00
CA THR A 848 1.60 7.18 34.42
C THR A 848 2.62 7.80 35.39
N HIS A 849 3.84 8.12 34.92
CA HIS A 849 4.90 8.64 35.77
C HIS A 849 4.73 10.14 36.07
N VAL A 850 4.50 10.47 37.35
CA VAL A 850 4.38 11.85 37.85
C VAL A 850 5.58 12.71 37.47
N ALA A 851 6.80 12.23 37.73
CA ALA A 851 8.03 13.00 37.48
C ALA A 851 8.25 13.33 35.99
N ALA A 852 7.95 12.37 35.09
CA ALA A 852 8.03 12.60 33.65
C ALA A 852 6.95 13.57 33.16
N THR A 853 5.73 13.50 33.72
CA THR A 853 4.64 14.41 33.35
C THR A 853 4.90 15.84 33.82
N LYS A 854 5.47 16.02 35.02
CA LYS A 854 5.97 17.32 35.50
C LYS A 854 7.05 17.89 34.58
N LEU A 855 7.98 17.06 34.14
CA LEU A 855 9.01 17.42 33.17
C LEU A 855 8.42 17.85 31.81
N LEU A 856 7.39 17.18 31.31
CA LEU A 856 6.71 17.61 30.08
C LEU A 856 6.08 19.00 30.24
N ALA A 857 5.40 19.26 31.36
CA ALA A 857 4.84 20.57 31.68
C ALA A 857 5.92 21.68 31.75
N ASP A 858 7.07 21.40 32.37
CA ASP A 858 8.21 22.34 32.38
C ASP A 858 8.77 22.60 30.97
N LEU A 859 8.89 21.58 30.13
CA LEU A 859 9.42 21.71 28.77
C LEU A 859 8.47 22.47 27.84
N VAL A 860 7.16 22.22 27.93
CA VAL A 860 6.11 22.98 27.20
C VAL A 860 6.22 24.48 27.50
N GLU A 861 6.27 24.84 28.78
CA GLU A 861 6.41 26.23 29.21
C GLU A 861 7.75 26.85 28.77
N ALA A 862 8.86 26.11 28.93
CA ALA A 862 10.19 26.56 28.54
C ALA A 862 10.35 26.76 27.02
N ARG A 863 9.56 26.05 26.20
CA ARG A 863 9.46 26.25 24.74
C ARG A 863 8.44 27.31 24.33
N GLY A 864 7.67 27.85 25.27
CA GLY A 864 6.68 28.88 25.00
C GLY A 864 5.45 28.38 24.25
N GLN A 865 5.25 27.07 24.13
CA GLN A 865 4.05 26.48 23.50
C GLN A 865 2.88 26.51 24.48
N ARG A 866 1.64 26.66 23.98
CA ARG A 866 0.44 26.43 24.79
C ARG A 866 0.19 24.93 24.87
N GLY A 867 0.09 24.37 26.08
CA GLY A 867 -0.03 22.93 26.26
C GLY A 867 -1.02 22.54 27.34
N PHE A 868 -1.98 21.72 26.96
CA PHE A 868 -2.78 20.95 27.91
C PHE A 868 -2.00 19.67 28.21
N VAL A 869 -1.57 19.48 29.45
CA VAL A 869 -0.70 18.35 29.84
C VAL A 869 -1.44 17.45 30.81
N GLY A 870 -1.48 16.15 30.52
CA GLY A 870 -2.25 15.19 31.30
C GLY A 870 -1.43 13.99 31.77
N LEU A 871 -1.48 13.71 33.08
CA LEU A 871 -0.96 12.48 33.67
C LEU A 871 -1.91 11.32 33.36
N VAL A 872 -1.41 10.32 32.66
CA VAL A 872 -2.22 9.16 32.24
C VAL A 872 -2.54 8.31 33.46
N SER A 873 -3.83 8.07 33.72
CA SER A 873 -4.32 7.31 34.87
C SER A 873 -4.76 5.91 34.42
N MET A 874 -4.18 4.86 35.01
CA MET A 874 -4.50 3.45 34.72
C MET A 874 -4.25 2.56 35.95
N ASP A 875 -5.18 1.67 36.29
CA ASP A 875 -5.06 0.74 37.44
C ASP A 875 -5.32 -0.74 37.09
N ARG A 876 -5.78 -1.03 35.87
CA ARG A 876 -6.03 -2.40 35.38
C ARG A 876 -5.62 -2.58 33.91
N ASN A 877 -5.62 -3.83 33.44
CA ASN A 877 -5.51 -4.21 32.02
C ASN A 877 -4.35 -3.57 31.23
N ALA A 878 -3.23 -3.34 31.90
CA ALA A 878 -1.96 -2.89 31.33
C ALA A 878 -0.82 -3.61 32.08
N PRO A 879 0.43 -3.61 31.55
CA PRO A 879 1.58 -4.26 32.17
C PRO A 879 1.80 -3.85 33.64
N ALA A 880 2.20 -4.81 34.47
CA ALA A 880 2.29 -4.65 35.93
C ALA A 880 3.36 -3.65 36.38
N ASP A 881 4.33 -3.37 35.51
CA ASP A 881 5.41 -2.40 35.62
C ASP A 881 5.04 -1.00 35.10
N TYR A 882 3.89 -0.84 34.42
CA TYR A 882 3.46 0.45 33.85
C TYR A 882 2.13 1.00 34.38
N LYS A 883 1.25 0.17 34.97
CA LYS A 883 0.02 0.63 35.63
C LYS A 883 0.24 1.08 37.08
N SER A 884 -0.61 1.96 37.59
CA SER A 884 -0.64 2.29 39.03
C SER A 884 -1.09 1.07 39.87
N PRO A 885 -0.58 0.89 41.10
CA PRO A 885 -0.91 -0.27 41.94
C PRO A 885 -2.39 -0.38 42.35
N SER A 886 -3.12 0.74 42.38
CA SER A 886 -4.55 0.81 42.69
C SER A 886 -5.16 2.14 42.22
N ALA A 887 -6.49 2.22 42.15
CA ALA A 887 -7.22 3.47 41.92
C ALA A 887 -6.78 4.59 42.86
N GLN A 888 -6.65 4.31 44.16
CA GLN A 888 -6.20 5.28 45.17
C GLN A 888 -4.81 5.87 44.86
N HIS A 889 -3.87 5.07 44.36
CA HIS A 889 -2.54 5.57 43.96
C HIS A 889 -2.65 6.44 42.69
N ALA A 890 -3.34 5.99 41.65
CA ALA A 890 -3.54 6.77 40.43
C ALA A 890 -4.23 8.12 40.70
N LEU A 891 -5.18 8.17 41.66
CA LEU A 891 -5.83 9.42 42.09
C LEU A 891 -4.88 10.35 42.85
N ALA A 892 -3.99 9.80 43.69
CA ALA A 892 -2.97 10.59 44.37
C ALA A 892 -1.94 11.16 43.39
N ASP A 893 -1.47 10.35 42.44
CA ASP A 893 -0.54 10.75 41.37
C ASP A 893 -1.13 11.86 40.48
N ALA A 894 -2.41 11.70 40.07
CA ALA A 894 -3.14 12.70 39.30
C ALA A 894 -3.35 13.99 40.08
N GLU A 895 -3.72 13.91 41.37
CA GLU A 895 -3.85 15.09 42.22
C GLU A 895 -2.51 15.80 42.46
N GLU A 896 -1.41 15.06 42.68
CA GLU A 896 -0.07 15.64 42.83
C GLU A 896 0.37 16.41 41.58
N PHE A 897 0.13 15.85 40.38
CA PHE A 897 0.41 16.54 39.14
C PHE A 897 -0.46 17.79 38.93
N VAL A 898 -1.77 17.71 39.21
CA VAL A 898 -2.70 18.85 39.15
C VAL A 898 -2.22 19.98 40.08
N GLN A 899 -1.93 19.66 41.35
CA GLN A 899 -1.45 20.64 42.32
C GLN A 899 -0.15 21.31 41.86
N TYR A 900 0.81 20.53 41.35
CA TYR A 900 2.07 21.04 40.80
C TYR A 900 1.83 21.98 39.60
N ALA A 901 1.02 21.58 38.63
CA ALA A 901 0.75 22.37 37.43
C ALA A 901 0.02 23.68 37.76
N LEU A 902 -0.96 23.65 38.67
CA LEU A 902 -1.64 24.86 39.15
C LEU A 902 -0.69 25.78 39.94
N ALA A 903 0.22 25.21 40.74
CA ALA A 903 1.21 25.99 41.51
C ALA A 903 2.22 26.74 40.62
N LYS A 904 2.43 26.32 39.37
CA LYS A 904 3.25 27.07 38.39
C LYS A 904 2.61 28.40 37.97
N GLN A 905 1.28 28.56 38.12
CA GLN A 905 0.52 29.74 37.67
C GLN A 905 0.77 30.10 36.19
N SER A 906 1.02 29.09 35.35
CA SER A 906 1.37 29.27 33.95
C SER A 906 0.19 29.82 33.13
N ALA A 907 0.47 30.76 32.23
CA ALA A 907 -0.48 31.21 31.21
C ALA A 907 -0.48 30.31 29.96
N LEU A 908 0.39 29.30 29.91
CA LEU A 908 0.59 28.41 28.77
C LEU A 908 0.26 26.94 29.08
N VAL A 909 0.55 26.48 30.30
CA VAL A 909 0.30 25.09 30.71
C VAL A 909 -1.02 24.95 31.47
N VAL A 910 -1.87 24.03 31.01
CA VAL A 910 -3.15 23.68 31.66
C VAL A 910 -3.11 22.19 32.06
N PRO A 911 -3.37 21.83 33.33
CA PRO A 911 -3.48 20.43 33.73
C PRO A 911 -4.78 19.78 33.24
N VAL A 912 -4.68 18.54 32.77
CA VAL A 912 -5.81 17.72 32.30
C VAL A 912 -5.88 16.40 33.04
N LEU A 913 -7.06 16.05 33.56
CA LEU A 913 -7.31 14.72 34.10
C LEU A 913 -7.47 13.73 32.94
N THR A 914 -6.65 12.68 32.96
CA THR A 914 -6.44 11.82 31.79
C THR A 914 -6.63 10.34 32.17
N PRO A 915 -7.87 9.88 32.44
CA PRO A 915 -8.15 8.45 32.33
C PRO A 915 -7.76 8.02 30.91
N ARG A 916 -6.94 6.98 30.73
CA ARG A 916 -6.48 6.63 29.38
C ARG A 916 -7.68 6.32 28.46
N PHE A 917 -8.45 5.33 28.88
CA PHE A 917 -9.69 4.84 28.28
C PHE A 917 -10.34 3.86 29.26
N VAL A 918 -11.62 3.52 29.07
CA VAL A 918 -12.36 2.66 30.02
C VAL A 918 -11.68 1.31 30.30
N PRO A 919 -11.12 0.58 29.32
CA PRO A 919 -10.47 -0.70 29.59
C PRO A 919 -9.40 -0.69 30.67
N THR A 920 -8.56 0.35 30.79
CA THR A 920 -7.47 0.41 31.80
C THR A 920 -7.82 1.16 33.08
N CYS A 921 -9.02 1.76 33.17
CA CYS A 921 -9.50 2.45 34.36
C CYS A 921 -10.65 1.69 35.04
N SER A 922 -10.53 1.38 36.33
CA SER A 922 -11.64 0.84 37.11
C SER A 922 -12.76 1.89 37.30
N PRO A 923 -14.01 1.46 37.56
CA PRO A 923 -15.09 2.40 37.91
C PRO A 923 -14.82 3.24 39.16
N GLU A 924 -13.95 2.77 40.06
CA GLU A 924 -13.49 3.54 41.22
C GLU A 924 -12.58 4.69 40.79
N LEU A 925 -11.57 4.39 39.96
CA LEU A 925 -10.67 5.40 39.39
C LEU A 925 -11.44 6.44 38.56
N LEU A 926 -12.36 6.01 37.68
CA LEU A 926 -13.17 6.93 36.87
C LEU A 926 -13.99 7.90 37.74
N ARG A 927 -14.71 7.41 38.75
CA ARG A 927 -15.48 8.27 39.68
C ARG A 927 -14.58 9.18 40.51
N GLY A 928 -13.41 8.69 40.94
CA GLY A 928 -12.44 9.50 41.66
C GLY A 928 -11.88 10.65 40.81
N LEU A 929 -11.62 10.40 39.52
CA LEU A 929 -11.18 11.44 38.58
C LEU A 929 -12.28 12.48 38.35
N GLY A 930 -13.55 12.07 38.22
CA GLY A 930 -14.68 13.00 38.18
C GLY A 930 -14.79 13.87 39.43
N ALA A 931 -14.61 13.28 40.61
CA ALA A 931 -14.57 14.00 41.88
C ALA A 931 -13.39 14.98 41.97
N LEU A 932 -12.20 14.62 41.45
CA LEU A 932 -11.05 15.52 41.34
C LEU A 932 -11.33 16.68 40.36
N ALA A 933 -11.99 16.41 39.23
CA ALA A 933 -12.38 17.44 38.26
C ALA A 933 -13.26 18.50 38.93
N ALA A 934 -14.26 18.08 39.71
CA ALA A 934 -15.14 18.95 40.47
C ALA A 934 -14.40 19.69 41.60
N LYS A 935 -13.56 18.99 42.37
CA LYS A 935 -12.76 19.54 43.49
C LYS A 935 -11.93 20.76 43.09
N TYR A 936 -11.36 20.73 41.88
CA TYR A 936 -10.49 21.78 41.35
C TYR A 936 -11.21 22.76 40.40
N GLY A 937 -12.54 22.90 40.53
CA GLY A 937 -13.31 23.94 39.84
C GLY A 937 -13.69 23.62 38.39
N GLY A 938 -13.72 22.35 38.01
CA GLY A 938 -13.97 21.90 36.64
C GLY A 938 -12.70 21.88 35.81
N LEU A 939 -11.80 20.94 36.10
CA LEU A 939 -10.61 20.70 35.29
C LEU A 939 -10.98 20.23 33.87
N HIS A 940 -10.04 20.40 32.94
CA HIS A 940 -10.11 19.74 31.64
C HIS A 940 -9.95 18.22 31.78
N ILE A 941 -10.62 17.49 30.90
CA ILE A 941 -10.62 16.03 30.87
C ILE A 941 -10.32 15.58 29.44
N GLN A 942 -9.49 14.55 29.29
CA GLN A 942 -9.27 13.88 28.00
C GLN A 942 -9.28 12.36 28.18
N SER A 943 -9.81 11.64 27.19
CA SER A 943 -9.81 10.18 27.13
C SER A 943 -10.04 9.71 25.70
N HIS A 944 -10.04 8.39 25.47
CA HIS A 944 -10.50 7.76 24.23
C HIS A 944 -11.91 7.20 24.49
N ALA A 945 -12.76 7.19 23.47
CA ALA A 945 -14.09 6.59 23.54
C ALA A 945 -14.55 6.15 22.16
N ALA A 946 -15.06 4.92 22.05
CA ALA A 946 -15.59 4.36 20.80
C ALA A 946 -14.65 4.53 19.58
N GLU A 947 -13.34 4.33 19.78
CA GLU A 947 -12.32 4.37 18.74
C GLU A 947 -12.47 3.18 17.79
N SER A 948 -12.43 1.97 18.32
CA SER A 948 -12.33 0.74 17.52
C SER A 948 -13.32 -0.33 17.95
N ARG A 949 -13.59 -1.29 17.06
CA ARG A 949 -14.54 -2.38 17.35
C ARG A 949 -13.99 -3.38 18.38
N ASP A 950 -12.66 -3.51 18.48
CA ASP A 950 -12.01 -4.34 19.50
C ASP A 950 -11.95 -3.63 20.87
N GLU A 951 -11.83 -2.30 20.92
CA GLU A 951 -12.06 -1.52 22.16
C GLU A 951 -13.50 -1.74 22.66
N GLU A 952 -14.52 -1.47 21.82
CA GLU A 952 -15.93 -1.57 22.22
C GLU A 952 -16.31 -2.98 22.70
N ALA A 953 -15.78 -4.02 22.05
CA ALA A 953 -15.96 -5.40 22.48
C ALA A 953 -15.30 -5.69 23.84
N PHE A 954 -14.13 -5.09 24.12
CA PHE A 954 -13.46 -5.24 25.42
C PHE A 954 -14.17 -4.45 26.53
N VAL A 955 -14.73 -3.28 26.21
CA VAL A 955 -15.58 -2.49 27.12
C VAL A 955 -16.83 -3.28 27.50
N GLU A 956 -17.56 -3.84 26.53
CA GLU A 956 -18.72 -4.71 26.77
C GLU A 956 -18.34 -5.98 27.57
N GLN A 957 -17.16 -6.56 27.36
CA GLN A 957 -16.66 -7.68 28.16
C GLN A 957 -16.41 -7.28 29.63
N LEU A 958 -15.88 -6.08 29.88
CA LEU A 958 -15.58 -5.58 31.22
C LEU A 958 -16.81 -5.02 31.94
N HIS A 959 -17.79 -4.52 31.18
CA HIS A 959 -19.00 -3.87 31.64
C HIS A 959 -20.21 -4.27 30.78
N PRO A 960 -20.77 -5.48 30.96
CA PRO A 960 -21.85 -5.99 30.11
C PRO A 960 -23.07 -5.06 30.04
N GLY A 961 -23.52 -4.76 28.82
CA GLY A 961 -24.60 -3.82 28.51
C GLY A 961 -24.24 -2.34 28.67
N ARG A 962 -22.95 -1.97 28.73
CA ARG A 962 -22.49 -0.59 28.97
C ARG A 962 -21.37 -0.20 27.99
N ARG A 963 -21.55 0.94 27.31
CA ARG A 963 -20.53 1.58 26.45
C ARG A 963 -19.78 2.70 27.18
N ASP A 964 -18.66 3.14 26.63
CA ASP A 964 -17.79 4.18 27.18
C ASP A 964 -18.54 5.44 27.61
N THR A 965 -19.36 5.99 26.70
CA THR A 965 -20.15 7.19 26.92
C THR A 965 -20.96 7.13 28.21
N ALA A 966 -21.59 5.99 28.48
CA ALA A 966 -22.40 5.79 29.68
C ALA A 966 -21.52 5.69 30.95
N LEU A 967 -20.34 5.09 30.85
CA LEU A 967 -19.42 4.91 31.99
C LEU A 967 -18.73 6.22 32.37
N PHE A 968 -18.31 7.02 31.38
CA PHE A 968 -17.83 8.39 31.60
C PHE A 968 -18.95 9.32 32.11
N GLN A 969 -20.18 9.17 31.63
CA GLN A 969 -21.33 9.94 32.12
C GLN A 969 -21.64 9.65 33.60
N ASP A 970 -21.72 8.38 34.00
CA ASP A 970 -21.91 7.97 35.41
C ASP A 970 -20.79 8.48 36.31
N ALA A 971 -19.57 8.57 35.78
CA ALA A 971 -18.40 9.10 36.47
C ALA A 971 -18.31 10.64 36.49
N GLN A 972 -19.27 11.35 35.89
CA GLN A 972 -19.25 12.82 35.71
C GLN A 972 -18.01 13.33 34.94
N LEU A 973 -17.45 12.48 34.08
CA LEU A 973 -16.29 12.78 33.22
C LEU A 973 -16.68 13.34 31.84
N LEU A 974 -17.97 13.45 31.52
CA LEU A 974 -18.47 14.14 30.33
C LEU A 974 -18.95 15.55 30.70
N THR A 975 -18.14 16.56 30.36
CA THR A 975 -18.36 17.98 30.68
C THR A 975 -18.04 18.89 29.49
N PRO A 976 -18.36 20.21 29.56
CA PRO A 976 -17.96 21.19 28.54
C PRO A 976 -16.44 21.44 28.43
N ARG A 977 -15.63 20.83 29.31
CA ARG A 977 -14.16 20.86 29.28
C ARG A 977 -13.55 19.49 28.96
N THR A 978 -14.37 18.58 28.43
CA THR A 978 -13.98 17.21 28.06
C THR A 978 -13.79 17.11 26.56
N CYS A 979 -12.63 16.62 26.13
CA CYS A 979 -12.34 16.31 24.73
C CYS A 979 -12.04 14.82 24.60
N MET A 980 -12.88 14.09 23.87
CA MET A 980 -12.71 12.65 23.64
C MET A 980 -12.07 12.40 22.28
N ALA A 981 -11.04 11.57 22.25
CA ALA A 981 -10.39 11.17 21.01
C ALA A 981 -11.24 10.16 20.21
N HIS A 982 -11.08 10.21 18.89
CA HIS A 982 -11.66 9.29 17.90
C HIS A 982 -13.18 9.37 17.73
N ALA A 983 -13.97 8.93 18.71
CA ALA A 983 -15.44 8.93 18.70
C ALA A 983 -16.08 8.27 17.46
N VAL A 984 -15.40 7.30 16.85
CA VAL A 984 -15.72 6.77 15.51
C VAL A 984 -17.03 5.99 15.48
N HIS A 985 -17.29 5.16 16.50
CA HIS A 985 -18.45 4.25 16.52
C HIS A 985 -19.62 4.74 17.39
N LEU A 986 -19.61 6.02 17.82
CA LEU A 986 -20.70 6.60 18.62
C LEU A 986 -22.07 6.44 17.94
N THR A 987 -23.02 5.91 18.69
CA THR A 987 -24.44 5.83 18.29
C THR A 987 -25.12 7.19 18.31
N ASP A 988 -26.28 7.35 17.67
CA ASP A 988 -27.01 8.64 17.64
C ASP A 988 -27.40 9.11 19.06
N ASP A 989 -27.72 8.17 19.97
CA ASP A 989 -28.01 8.46 21.38
C ASP A 989 -26.76 8.97 22.13
N GLU A 990 -25.58 8.44 21.83
CA GLU A 990 -24.31 8.88 22.43
C GLU A 990 -23.88 10.24 21.89
N VAL A 991 -24.10 10.53 20.61
CA VAL A 991 -23.90 11.88 20.04
C VAL A 991 -24.82 12.89 20.74
N ALA A 992 -26.08 12.53 21.04
CA ALA A 992 -26.99 13.35 21.83
C ALA A 992 -26.56 13.51 23.31
N VAL A 993 -25.80 12.56 23.86
CA VAL A 993 -25.13 12.74 25.17
C VAL A 993 -24.02 13.79 25.05
N PHE A 994 -23.11 13.65 24.08
CA PHE A 994 -22.00 14.58 23.87
C PHE A 994 -22.49 16.03 23.66
N GLN A 995 -23.51 16.21 22.81
CA GLN A 995 -24.16 17.51 22.62
C GLN A 995 -24.69 18.08 23.94
N ARG A 996 -25.40 17.27 24.74
CA ARG A 996 -26.02 17.70 26.01
C ARG A 996 -24.99 18.02 27.10
N THR A 997 -23.86 17.31 27.13
CA THR A 997 -22.77 17.55 28.09
C THR A 997 -21.79 18.63 27.64
N GLY A 998 -21.88 19.08 26.38
CA GLY A 998 -20.90 20.00 25.77
C GLY A 998 -19.54 19.34 25.50
N THR A 999 -19.47 18.00 25.50
CA THR A 999 -18.23 17.25 25.28
C THR A 999 -17.81 17.34 23.82
N SER A 1000 -16.54 17.67 23.59
CA SER A 1000 -15.95 17.82 22.26
C SER A 1000 -15.24 16.54 21.80
N ILE A 1001 -14.90 16.50 20.51
CA ILE A 1001 -14.21 15.38 19.86
C ILE A 1001 -12.88 15.85 19.27
N ALA A 1002 -11.80 15.11 19.55
CA ALA A 1002 -10.57 15.17 18.79
C ALA A 1002 -10.64 14.15 17.64
N HIS A 1003 -10.83 14.64 16.41
CA HIS A 1003 -10.82 13.82 15.21
C HIS A 1003 -9.39 13.48 14.82
N CYS A 1004 -9.02 12.20 14.96
CA CYS A 1004 -7.68 11.69 14.67
C CYS A 1004 -7.66 10.88 13.35
N PRO A 1005 -7.86 11.50 12.17
CA PRO A 1005 -8.15 10.79 10.92
C PRO A 1005 -7.06 9.79 10.52
N LEU A 1006 -5.78 10.13 10.72
CA LEU A 1006 -4.66 9.28 10.32
C LEU A 1006 -4.60 7.99 11.14
N SER A 1007 -4.76 8.08 12.48
CA SER A 1007 -4.84 6.92 13.36
C SER A 1007 -6.05 6.05 13.04
N ASN A 1008 -7.20 6.67 12.78
CA ASN A 1008 -8.44 5.97 12.46
C ASN A 1008 -8.33 5.07 11.20
N PHE A 1009 -7.50 5.46 10.21
CA PHE A 1009 -7.23 4.61 9.03
C PHE A 1009 -6.49 3.30 9.38
N TYR A 1010 -5.72 3.25 10.46
CA TYR A 1010 -5.01 2.05 10.91
C TYR A 1010 -5.79 1.26 11.97
N PHE A 1011 -6.28 1.94 13.02
CA PHE A 1011 -6.72 1.29 14.25
C PHE A 1011 -8.24 1.23 14.45
N ALA A 1012 -8.97 2.28 14.06
CA ALA A 1012 -10.40 2.42 14.38
C ALA A 1012 -11.35 1.43 13.67
N ASN A 1013 -10.91 0.74 12.61
CA ASN A 1013 -11.80 -0.04 11.72
C ASN A 1013 -13.01 0.75 11.18
N GLY A 1014 -12.86 2.07 11.04
CA GLY A 1014 -13.96 2.99 10.75
C GLY A 1014 -13.49 4.44 10.57
N PHE A 1015 -14.46 5.32 10.29
CA PHE A 1015 -14.22 6.72 9.99
C PHE A 1015 -15.21 7.59 10.78
N LEU A 1016 -14.70 8.61 11.48
CA LEU A 1016 -15.55 9.58 12.17
C LEU A 1016 -16.36 10.38 11.14
N ASP A 1017 -17.68 10.37 11.30
CA ASP A 1017 -18.59 11.18 10.50
C ASP A 1017 -18.65 12.63 11.03
N VAL A 1018 -17.66 13.43 10.65
CA VAL A 1018 -17.49 14.80 11.15
C VAL A 1018 -18.70 15.69 10.85
N ASP A 1019 -19.30 15.60 9.66
CA ASP A 1019 -20.51 16.38 9.34
C ASP A 1019 -21.69 15.97 10.23
N ARG A 1020 -21.85 14.68 10.57
CA ARG A 1020 -22.86 14.22 11.56
C ARG A 1020 -22.61 14.85 12.93
N MET A 1021 -21.37 14.90 13.40
CA MET A 1021 -21.04 15.51 14.71
C MET A 1021 -21.34 17.02 14.72
N LEU A 1022 -20.87 17.74 13.70
CA LEU A 1022 -21.05 19.19 13.59
C LEU A 1022 -22.53 19.56 13.40
N ALA A 1023 -23.29 18.79 12.61
CA ALA A 1023 -24.73 18.98 12.44
C ALA A 1023 -25.53 18.70 13.73
N SER A 1024 -25.02 17.82 14.60
CA SER A 1024 -25.55 17.60 15.95
C SER A 1024 -25.08 18.65 16.98
N GLY A 1025 -24.28 19.65 16.58
CA GLY A 1025 -23.78 20.69 17.48
C GLY A 1025 -22.66 20.23 18.43
N VAL A 1026 -22.02 19.10 18.15
CA VAL A 1026 -20.83 18.63 18.88
C VAL A 1026 -19.60 19.37 18.34
N ALA A 1027 -18.79 19.96 19.23
CA ALA A 1027 -17.55 20.62 18.84
C ALA A 1027 -16.49 19.59 18.42
N VAL A 1028 -15.79 19.84 17.31
CA VAL A 1028 -14.77 18.94 16.77
C VAL A 1028 -13.48 19.73 16.47
N GLY A 1029 -12.34 19.17 16.88
CA GLY A 1029 -11.00 19.61 16.46
C GLY A 1029 -10.26 18.49 15.72
N LEU A 1030 -9.06 18.76 15.19
CA LEU A 1030 -8.17 17.71 14.69
C LEU A 1030 -7.13 17.30 15.75
N GLY A 1031 -6.78 16.02 15.77
CA GLY A 1031 -5.66 15.47 16.53
C GLY A 1031 -4.66 14.76 15.61
N THR A 1032 -3.37 14.78 15.95
CA THR A 1032 -2.36 13.96 15.25
C THR A 1032 -2.39 12.51 15.72
N ASP A 1033 -2.70 12.28 17.00
CA ASP A 1033 -2.64 10.99 17.68
C ASP A 1033 -1.32 10.23 17.47
N ILE A 1034 -0.19 10.91 17.65
CA ILE A 1034 1.11 10.21 17.66
C ILE A 1034 1.07 9.16 18.80
N ALA A 1035 1.40 7.88 18.60
CA ALA A 1035 1.97 7.27 17.38
C ALA A 1035 0.97 6.48 16.52
N GLY A 1036 -0.31 6.38 16.90
CA GLY A 1036 -1.35 5.74 16.08
C GLY A 1036 -1.47 6.42 14.71
N GLY A 1037 -1.53 7.75 14.71
CA GLY A 1037 -1.16 8.59 13.58
C GLY A 1037 0.35 8.76 13.49
N TYR A 1038 0.97 8.23 12.44
CA TYR A 1038 2.43 8.23 12.29
C TYR A 1038 3.08 9.61 12.07
N SER A 1039 2.31 10.70 11.95
CA SER A 1039 2.80 12.00 11.49
C SER A 1039 2.50 13.13 12.50
N PRO A 1040 3.51 13.93 12.90
CA PRO A 1040 3.31 15.10 13.76
C PRO A 1040 2.74 16.33 13.02
N SER A 1041 2.43 16.20 11.73
CA SER A 1041 2.09 17.35 10.89
C SER A 1041 0.59 17.60 10.83
N MET A 1042 0.15 18.77 11.28
CA MET A 1042 -1.26 19.18 11.18
C MET A 1042 -1.71 19.36 9.72
N LEU A 1043 -0.80 19.66 8.77
CA LEU A 1043 -1.11 19.58 7.34
C LEU A 1043 -1.52 18.16 6.94
N ARG A 1044 -0.85 17.12 7.46
CA ARG A 1044 -1.23 15.73 7.22
C ARG A 1044 -2.57 15.39 7.87
N ALA A 1045 -2.87 15.92 9.06
CA ALA A 1045 -4.18 15.74 9.69
C ALA A 1045 -5.31 16.38 8.85
N ILE A 1046 -5.10 17.61 8.35
CA ILE A 1046 -6.02 18.32 7.45
C ILE A 1046 -6.29 17.50 6.18
N GLN A 1047 -5.23 17.08 5.48
CA GLN A 1047 -5.31 16.27 4.26
C GLN A 1047 -6.09 14.96 4.51
N THR A 1048 -5.73 14.24 5.57
CA THR A 1048 -6.34 12.94 5.87
C THR A 1048 -7.81 13.09 6.32
N SER A 1049 -8.20 14.19 6.98
CA SER A 1049 -9.61 14.47 7.30
C SER A 1049 -10.47 14.67 6.04
N VAL A 1050 -9.96 15.40 5.03
CA VAL A 1050 -10.64 15.51 3.72
C VAL A 1050 -10.76 14.14 3.05
N LEU A 1051 -9.71 13.31 3.09
CA LEU A 1051 -9.76 11.93 2.58
C LEU A 1051 -10.77 11.05 3.35
N THR A 1052 -10.88 11.20 4.67
CA THR A 1052 -11.89 10.53 5.50
C THR A 1052 -13.30 10.91 5.06
N ALA A 1053 -13.58 12.20 4.85
CA ALA A 1053 -14.88 12.65 4.33
C ALA A 1053 -15.18 12.08 2.93
N LYS A 1054 -14.19 12.01 2.04
CA LYS A 1054 -14.36 11.38 0.72
C LYS A 1054 -14.55 9.86 0.78
N ALA A 1055 -13.90 9.16 1.71
CA ALA A 1055 -14.17 7.75 1.95
C ALA A 1055 -15.61 7.50 2.43
N LEU A 1056 -16.14 8.37 3.30
CA LEU A 1056 -17.53 8.35 3.74
C LEU A 1056 -18.51 8.65 2.60
N GLU A 1057 -18.25 9.66 1.77
CA GLU A 1057 -19.04 9.95 0.56
C GLU A 1057 -19.10 8.75 -0.39
N ILE A 1058 -17.97 8.09 -0.67
CA ILE A 1058 -17.91 6.91 -1.55
C ILE A 1058 -18.67 5.72 -0.97
N ARG A 1059 -18.52 5.47 0.34
CA ARG A 1059 -19.24 4.40 1.06
C ARG A 1059 -20.75 4.62 0.98
N ASP A 1060 -21.19 5.85 1.22
CA ASP A 1060 -22.61 6.19 1.30
C ASP A 1060 -23.24 6.29 -0.09
N ALA A 1061 -22.53 6.77 -1.12
CA ALA A 1061 -23.00 6.75 -2.51
C ALA A 1061 -23.25 5.31 -3.05
N ALA A 1062 -22.70 4.28 -2.39
CA ALA A 1062 -22.97 2.88 -2.70
C ALA A 1062 -24.23 2.31 -1.98
N ALA A 1063 -24.88 3.09 -1.12
CA ALA A 1063 -26.06 2.70 -0.34
C ALA A 1063 -27.32 3.49 -0.77
N GLU A 1064 -28.41 2.78 -1.05
CA GLU A 1064 -29.66 3.37 -1.57
C GLU A 1064 -30.39 4.29 -0.56
N SER A 1065 -30.02 4.23 0.72
CA SER A 1065 -30.64 4.98 1.82
C SER A 1065 -29.73 6.05 2.46
N ALA A 1066 -28.71 6.52 1.74
CA ALA A 1066 -27.75 7.49 2.26
C ALA A 1066 -28.40 8.87 2.55
N ARG A 1067 -28.02 9.47 3.70
CA ARG A 1067 -28.39 10.87 4.01
C ARG A 1067 -27.61 11.83 3.08
N PRO A 1068 -28.21 12.95 2.63
CA PRO A 1068 -27.47 13.99 1.91
C PRO A 1068 -26.31 14.50 2.77
N ARG A 1069 -25.08 14.41 2.26
CA ARG A 1069 -23.89 14.97 2.92
C ARG A 1069 -23.65 16.40 2.47
N ARG A 1070 -23.15 17.23 3.40
CA ARG A 1070 -22.53 18.51 3.05
C ARG A 1070 -21.22 18.23 2.30
N GLN A 1071 -20.80 19.13 1.43
CA GLN A 1071 -19.45 19.07 0.88
C GLN A 1071 -18.46 19.52 1.97
N PHE A 1072 -17.71 18.56 2.52
CA PHE A 1072 -16.58 18.82 3.40
C PHE A 1072 -15.31 19.03 2.56
N ASP A 1073 -14.64 20.17 2.71
CA ASP A 1073 -13.44 20.51 1.94
C ASP A 1073 -12.23 20.94 2.80
N TYR A 1074 -11.16 21.37 2.14
CA TYR A 1074 -9.90 21.79 2.80
C TYR A 1074 -10.08 23.00 3.74
N LYS A 1075 -11.11 23.83 3.55
CA LYS A 1075 -11.44 24.98 4.41
C LYS A 1075 -12.07 24.50 5.72
N ASP A 1076 -12.93 23.48 5.65
CA ASP A 1076 -13.51 22.84 6.83
C ASP A 1076 -12.42 22.15 7.65
N ALA A 1077 -11.56 21.37 7.00
CA ALA A 1077 -10.43 20.72 7.68
C ALA A 1077 -9.42 21.73 8.26
N PHE A 1078 -9.15 22.85 7.57
CA PHE A 1078 -8.33 23.94 8.11
C PHE A 1078 -9.01 24.67 9.29
N TRP A 1079 -10.34 24.83 9.26
CA TRP A 1079 -11.11 25.32 10.41
C TRP A 1079 -10.95 24.38 11.61
N LEU A 1080 -11.13 23.06 11.43
CA LEU A 1080 -10.92 22.07 12.51
C LEU A 1080 -9.49 22.09 13.09
N ALA A 1081 -8.48 22.37 12.26
CA ALA A 1081 -7.08 22.50 12.68
C ALA A 1081 -6.76 23.82 13.41
N THR A 1082 -7.67 24.79 13.41
CA THR A 1082 -7.47 26.14 13.97
C THR A 1082 -8.62 26.51 14.92
N MET A 1083 -9.67 27.20 14.46
CA MET A 1083 -10.80 27.62 15.28
C MET A 1083 -11.63 26.46 15.85
N GLY A 1084 -11.82 25.37 15.10
CA GLY A 1084 -12.53 24.17 15.58
C GLY A 1084 -11.78 23.49 16.72
N GLY A 1085 -10.46 23.29 16.56
CA GLY A 1085 -9.59 22.80 17.63
C GLY A 1085 -9.55 23.72 18.84
N ALA A 1086 -9.48 25.05 18.63
CA ALA A 1086 -9.61 26.01 19.73
C ALA A 1086 -10.96 25.87 20.46
N THR A 1087 -12.07 25.74 19.72
CA THR A 1087 -13.42 25.55 20.29
C THR A 1087 -13.54 24.23 21.05
N ALA A 1088 -12.97 23.13 20.53
CA ALA A 1088 -12.96 21.83 21.18
C ALA A 1088 -12.21 21.84 22.52
N LEU A 1089 -11.25 22.74 22.71
CA LEU A 1089 -10.49 22.91 23.97
C LEU A 1089 -11.00 24.08 24.85
N GLY A 1090 -12.11 24.75 24.50
CA GLY A 1090 -12.63 25.91 25.23
C GLY A 1090 -11.74 27.15 25.14
N LEU A 1091 -11.05 27.30 24.01
CA LEU A 1091 -10.12 28.39 23.68
C LEU A 1091 -10.60 29.26 22.51
N GLU A 1092 -11.86 29.16 22.09
CA GLU A 1092 -12.44 29.92 20.98
C GLU A 1092 -12.36 31.44 21.19
N ASN A 1093 -12.35 31.90 22.45
CA ASN A 1093 -12.17 33.30 22.84
C ASN A 1093 -10.68 33.68 23.12
N VAL A 1094 -9.76 32.74 22.93
CA VAL A 1094 -8.34 32.85 23.32
C VAL A 1094 -7.42 32.81 22.10
N THR A 1095 -7.67 31.93 21.13
CA THR A 1095 -6.80 31.68 19.98
C THR A 1095 -7.60 31.13 18.76
N GLY A 1096 -6.90 30.70 17.71
CA GLY A 1096 -7.46 30.03 16.51
C GLY A 1096 -7.85 30.95 15.35
N SER A 1097 -7.97 32.25 15.57
CA SER A 1097 -8.25 33.26 14.54
C SER A 1097 -7.51 34.58 14.82
N PHE A 1098 -7.66 35.55 13.92
CA PHE A 1098 -7.06 36.91 14.05
C PHE A 1098 -8.05 37.96 14.58
N GLU A 1099 -9.06 37.53 15.33
CA GLU A 1099 -10.03 38.44 15.93
C GLU A 1099 -9.38 39.26 17.06
N VAL A 1100 -9.74 40.56 17.12
CA VAL A 1100 -9.18 41.51 18.09
C VAL A 1100 -9.46 41.03 19.52
N GLY A 1101 -8.44 41.11 20.37
CA GLY A 1101 -8.47 40.64 21.76
C GLY A 1101 -7.93 39.23 21.97
N LYS A 1102 -7.87 38.36 20.94
CA LYS A 1102 -7.24 37.04 21.03
C LYS A 1102 -5.72 37.14 21.12
N TYR A 1103 -5.06 36.05 21.53
CA TYR A 1103 -3.61 35.95 21.50
C TYR A 1103 -3.11 35.77 20.05
N PHE A 1104 -1.95 36.36 19.76
CA PHE A 1104 -1.28 36.20 18.47
C PHE A 1104 -0.49 34.88 18.47
N ASP A 1105 -1.22 33.78 18.29
CA ASP A 1105 -0.70 32.45 17.99
C ASP A 1105 -0.80 32.26 16.46
N ALA A 1106 0.33 32.23 15.75
CA ALA A 1106 0.36 32.42 14.29
C ALA A 1106 1.53 31.70 13.60
N ILE A 1107 1.38 31.41 12.32
CA ILE A 1107 2.41 30.85 11.43
C ILE A 1107 2.61 31.82 10.28
N VAL A 1108 3.86 32.18 9.99
CA VAL A 1108 4.23 32.75 8.69
C VAL A 1108 4.67 31.59 7.80
N ALA A 1109 3.89 31.34 6.75
CA ALA A 1109 4.19 30.33 5.74
C ALA A 1109 4.77 30.99 4.48
N ASP A 1110 5.87 30.47 3.95
CA ASP A 1110 6.51 30.91 2.71
C ASP A 1110 6.40 29.80 1.64
N VAL A 1111 5.61 30.05 0.59
CA VAL A 1111 5.40 29.07 -0.50
C VAL A 1111 6.52 29.06 -1.54
N SER A 1112 7.53 29.93 -1.41
CA SER A 1112 8.75 29.88 -2.25
C SER A 1112 9.86 29.01 -1.66
N ARG A 1113 9.67 28.49 -0.44
CA ARG A 1113 10.57 27.53 0.22
C ARG A 1113 10.05 26.10 0.08
N GLY A 1114 10.96 25.13 0.05
CA GLY A 1114 10.62 23.71 -0.17
C GLY A 1114 10.49 23.34 -1.65
N GLY A 1115 10.51 22.03 -1.94
CA GLY A 1115 10.63 21.50 -3.31
C GLY A 1115 9.40 20.76 -3.86
N THR A 1116 8.25 20.85 -3.20
CA THR A 1116 6.99 20.18 -3.58
C THR A 1116 5.89 21.15 -4.00
N LEU A 1117 6.17 22.46 -3.99
CA LEU A 1117 5.22 23.53 -4.26
C LEU A 1117 5.61 24.35 -5.50
N ASP A 1118 4.99 24.04 -6.63
CA ASP A 1118 5.09 24.85 -7.85
C ASP A 1118 3.96 25.88 -7.90
N ILE A 1119 4.32 27.17 -7.88
CA ILE A 1119 3.37 28.29 -8.04
C ILE A 1119 3.44 28.82 -9.47
N ALA A 1120 2.30 28.81 -10.17
CA ALA A 1120 2.18 29.36 -11.51
C ALA A 1120 1.71 30.82 -11.43
N GLY A 1121 2.17 31.68 -12.36
CA GLY A 1121 1.80 33.10 -12.38
C GLY A 1121 0.31 33.42 -12.64
N ARG A 1122 -0.54 32.39 -12.80
CA ARG A 1122 -2.01 32.49 -12.89
C ARG A 1122 -2.74 32.17 -11.58
N ASP A 1123 -2.04 31.64 -10.59
CA ASP A 1123 -2.64 31.14 -9.35
C ASP A 1123 -3.07 32.33 -8.48
N SER A 1124 -4.33 32.32 -8.03
CA SER A 1124 -4.80 33.28 -7.03
C SER A 1124 -4.22 32.96 -5.65
N ALA A 1125 -4.26 33.92 -4.72
CA ALA A 1125 -3.85 33.65 -3.34
C ALA A 1125 -4.65 32.49 -2.67
N THR A 1126 -5.87 32.21 -3.13
CA THR A 1126 -6.65 31.04 -2.68
C THR A 1126 -6.08 29.74 -3.24
N ASP A 1127 -5.68 29.72 -4.52
CA ASP A 1127 -5.03 28.55 -5.14
C ASP A 1127 -3.67 28.28 -4.49
N VAL A 1128 -2.90 29.33 -4.19
CA VAL A 1128 -1.61 29.24 -3.48
C VAL A 1128 -1.80 28.68 -2.06
N PHE A 1129 -2.80 29.17 -1.31
CA PHE A 1129 -3.13 28.61 0.00
C PHE A 1129 -3.60 27.15 -0.08
N GLN A 1130 -4.45 26.81 -1.05
CA GLN A 1130 -4.91 25.44 -1.25
C GLN A 1130 -3.74 24.50 -1.63
N LYS A 1131 -2.79 24.97 -2.44
CA LYS A 1131 -1.54 24.25 -2.73
C LYS A 1131 -0.71 24.02 -1.47
N LEU A 1132 -0.52 25.04 -0.62
CA LEU A 1132 0.17 24.90 0.67
C LEU A 1132 -0.48 23.82 1.55
N ILE A 1133 -1.83 23.80 1.63
CA ILE A 1133 -2.55 22.80 2.42
C ILE A 1133 -2.35 21.36 1.90
N HIS A 1134 -2.29 21.15 0.59
CA HIS A 1134 -2.19 19.80 0.00
C HIS A 1134 -0.75 19.31 -0.22
N ASN A 1135 0.19 20.19 -0.55
CA ASN A 1135 1.54 19.85 -1.00
C ASN A 1135 2.67 20.45 -0.14
N GLY A 1136 2.34 21.31 0.81
CA GLY A 1136 3.29 21.93 1.73
C GLY A 1136 3.72 21.00 2.87
N ASP A 1137 4.81 21.40 3.51
CA ASP A 1137 5.32 20.77 4.73
C ASP A 1137 6.00 21.81 5.64
N ASN A 1138 6.67 21.34 6.68
CA ASN A 1138 7.31 22.17 7.69
C ASN A 1138 8.40 23.12 7.14
N ARG A 1139 8.96 22.88 5.95
CA ARG A 1139 9.90 23.79 5.26
C ARG A 1139 9.24 25.06 4.75
N ASN A 1140 7.90 25.12 4.75
CA ASN A 1140 7.15 26.32 4.47
C ASN A 1140 6.97 27.20 5.71
N PHE A 1141 7.08 26.67 6.94
CA PHE A 1141 6.74 27.40 8.16
C PHE A 1141 7.95 28.15 8.73
N VAL A 1142 8.25 29.31 8.12
CA VAL A 1142 9.47 30.08 8.42
C VAL A 1142 9.48 30.72 9.80
N GLN A 1143 8.32 31.09 10.35
CA GLN A 1143 8.21 31.65 11.70
C GLN A 1143 6.91 31.16 12.36
N VAL A 1144 6.99 30.80 13.64
CA VAL A 1144 5.83 30.43 14.45
C VAL A 1144 5.82 31.26 15.72
N PHE A 1145 4.66 31.84 16.00
CA PHE A 1145 4.37 32.72 17.11
C PHE A 1145 3.42 32.03 18.09
N VAL A 1146 3.68 32.17 19.38
CA VAL A 1146 2.73 31.87 20.46
C VAL A 1146 2.71 33.07 21.39
N ASN A 1147 1.52 33.57 21.74
CA ASN A 1147 1.35 34.70 22.65
C ASN A 1147 2.17 35.94 22.21
N GLY A 1148 2.20 36.21 20.89
CA GLY A 1148 2.98 37.31 20.28
C GLY A 1148 4.50 37.12 20.28
N ARG A 1149 5.03 35.98 20.74
CA ARG A 1149 6.47 35.68 20.80
C ARG A 1149 6.85 34.67 19.73
N VAL A 1150 7.94 34.93 19.01
CA VAL A 1150 8.53 33.94 18.09
C VAL A 1150 9.08 32.78 18.92
N VAL A 1151 8.50 31.60 18.74
CA VAL A 1151 8.92 30.34 19.40
C VAL A 1151 9.63 29.38 18.44
N HIS A 1152 9.40 29.54 17.12
CA HIS A 1152 10.18 28.90 16.07
C HIS A 1152 10.55 29.92 15.00
N HIS A 1153 11.79 29.81 14.49
CA HIS A 1153 12.27 30.56 13.34
C HIS A 1153 13.18 29.63 12.53
N GLU A 1154 12.84 29.39 11.27
CA GLU A 1154 13.69 28.62 10.37
C GLU A 1154 14.80 29.54 9.84
N SER A 1155 16.05 29.21 10.16
CA SER A 1155 17.25 29.99 9.79
C SER A 1155 17.54 29.92 8.28
#